data_AF-A0A095UJP9-F1
#
_entry.id   AF-A0A095UJP9-F1
#
_cell.length_a   1.000
_cell.length_b   1.000
_cell.length_c   1.000
_cell.angle_alpha   90.00
_cell.angle_beta   90.00
_cell.angle_gamma   90.00
#
_symmetry.space_group_name_H-M   'P 1'
#
loop_
_entity.id
_entity.type
_entity.pdbx_description
1 polymer ?
#
loop_
_entity_poly.entity_id
_entity_poly.type
_entity_poly.pdbx_seq_one_letter_code
_entity_poly.pdbx_strand_id
1 'polypeptide(L)'
;MTTMDTLSHWRLDRDPDGLAWLTFDRAGSAVNALSADTLAELGIVLDALDKAPPKGLVIRSGKATGFIVGADVNEFASLDTPEQARALVARGWNLFKRVAALPYPTLALIEGHCLGGGLELALACRYRVVADQPGTSLALPEVMLGIFPGWGGMLRLPRLIGAPAALDMMLTGRGADARRAAALGLADARVPPRLLLAAARQTVLSGKAARRAGGLASLTNLWPLKAIVAQRARKQIAAKDPQGHYPAAPAIVDLWEKHGGNALLAPELIDRILSSGTARNLLRVFRLQERLKANGKQAGIAPARRAHVVGAGVMGGDIAAWCALKGMTVTLQDQDMARIAPALKRAGELFARRLKDPRLARAAFDRLIPDPSGDGVPLADVVIEAISEQPDAKRALYRSLEPRMKADALLATNTSSLSLETLRAGLVRPGRLVGIHFFNPVAKMPLVEVVHAEGDAGDAQARACAFVGQIDKLALPVRSAPGFLVNAVLAPYMLEAMRSVDEGLAPQAVDAAMVAFGMPMGPLELADTVGLDIARAAGEELAGGAAPPRCLADRLARGELGRKSGQGFYAWRDGKAVKNAGEPAGAPPGLARRLIQPLIDATRQRVDAGIVADADLADAGVIFGTGFAPFTGGPMHYQGSEGPAPAGMAGSAVQ
;
A
#
# COMPACT_ATOMS: atom_id res chain seq x y z
N MET A 1 -13.11 -35.32 28.74
CA MET A 1 -12.46 -34.12 28.17
C MET A 1 -13.40 -32.96 28.35
N THR A 2 -12.96 -31.87 28.95
CA THR A 2 -13.79 -30.66 29.06
C THR A 2 -13.85 -29.97 27.68
N THR A 3 -14.91 -29.21 27.39
CA THR A 3 -15.04 -28.46 26.11
C THR A 3 -13.93 -27.42 25.90
N MET A 4 -13.13 -27.12 26.92
CA MET A 4 -11.94 -26.26 26.84
C MET A 4 -10.71 -27.01 26.29
N ASP A 5 -10.63 -28.33 26.48
CA ASP A 5 -9.49 -29.16 26.04
C ASP A 5 -9.48 -29.42 24.53
N THR A 6 -10.56 -29.05 23.83
CA THR A 6 -10.76 -29.25 22.38
C THR A 6 -10.52 -28.00 21.55
N LEU A 7 -10.13 -26.87 22.17
CA LEU A 7 -9.90 -25.61 21.46
C LEU A 7 -8.58 -25.66 20.70
N SER A 8 -8.62 -25.26 19.43
CA SER A 8 -7.47 -25.27 18.52
C SER A 8 -6.79 -23.90 18.39
N HIS A 9 -7.52 -22.81 18.65
CA HIS A 9 -7.03 -21.45 18.40
C HIS A 9 -6.86 -20.62 19.68
N TRP A 10 -7.62 -20.93 20.72
CA TRP A 10 -7.58 -20.19 21.98
C TRP A 10 -7.12 -21.06 23.14
N ARG A 11 -6.22 -20.51 23.97
CA ARG A 11 -5.78 -21.13 25.23
C ARG A 11 -6.12 -20.23 26.40
N LEU A 12 -6.83 -20.77 27.39
CA LEU A 12 -7.24 -20.05 28.59
C LEU A 12 -6.45 -20.57 29.79
N ASP A 13 -5.60 -19.72 30.35
CA ASP A 13 -4.86 -19.98 31.58
C ASP A 13 -5.42 -19.13 32.73
N ARG A 14 -5.41 -19.63 33.96
CA ARG A 14 -5.72 -18.83 35.16
C ARG A 14 -4.48 -18.72 36.05
N ASP A 15 -4.14 -17.51 36.45
CA ASP A 15 -3.05 -17.29 37.39
C ASP A 15 -3.51 -17.44 38.86
N PRO A 16 -2.56 -17.59 39.82
CA PRO A 16 -2.89 -17.74 41.24
C PRO A 16 -3.67 -16.57 41.84
N ASP A 17 -3.62 -15.40 41.20
CA ASP A 17 -4.30 -14.21 41.64
C ASP A 17 -5.76 -14.12 41.16
N GLY A 18 -6.18 -15.06 40.31
CA GLY A 18 -7.54 -15.19 39.77
C GLY A 18 -7.76 -14.41 38.47
N LEU A 19 -6.70 -14.01 37.77
CA LEU A 19 -6.79 -13.47 36.42
C LEU A 19 -6.85 -14.58 35.39
N ALA A 20 -7.69 -14.38 34.37
CA ALA A 20 -7.75 -15.20 33.18
C ALA A 20 -6.85 -14.61 32.08
N TRP A 21 -5.94 -15.42 31.55
CA TRP A 21 -5.07 -15.10 30.43
C TRP A 21 -5.52 -15.87 29.21
N LEU A 22 -6.14 -15.17 28.26
CA LEU A 22 -6.64 -15.73 27.02
C LEU A 22 -5.64 -15.46 25.89
N THR A 23 -4.95 -16.52 25.48
CA THR A 23 -3.94 -16.46 24.42
C THR A 23 -4.56 -16.87 23.09
N PHE A 24 -4.58 -15.96 22.12
CA PHE A 24 -4.94 -16.28 20.75
C PHE A 24 -3.73 -16.78 19.98
N ASP A 25 -3.77 -18.00 19.49
CA ASP A 25 -2.70 -18.63 18.72
C ASP A 25 -3.33 -19.49 17.63
N ARG A 26 -3.75 -18.85 16.53
CA ARG A 26 -4.45 -19.54 15.44
C ARG A 26 -3.59 -20.70 14.91
N ALA A 27 -4.05 -21.93 15.14
CA ALA A 27 -3.47 -23.14 14.57
C ALA A 27 -3.35 -23.07 13.04
N GLY A 28 -2.26 -23.65 12.50
CA GLY A 28 -2.02 -23.74 11.06
C GLY A 28 -1.72 -22.41 10.36
N SER A 29 -1.56 -21.30 11.08
CA SER A 29 -1.29 -19.98 10.48
C SER A 29 -0.12 -19.27 11.16
N ALA A 30 0.63 -18.50 10.38
CA ALA A 30 1.69 -17.62 10.89
C ALA A 30 1.14 -16.36 11.57
N VAL A 31 -0.12 -16.01 11.30
CA VAL A 31 -0.78 -14.80 11.82
C VAL A 31 -2.11 -15.13 12.49
N ASN A 32 -2.51 -14.29 13.44
CA ASN A 32 -3.82 -14.36 14.06
C ASN A 32 -4.83 -13.56 13.24
N ALA A 33 -5.77 -14.24 12.60
CA ALA A 33 -6.91 -13.63 11.92
C ALA A 33 -8.22 -14.24 12.45
N LEU A 34 -9.26 -13.43 12.51
CA LEU A 34 -10.56 -13.79 13.07
C LEU A 34 -11.43 -14.46 12.00
N SER A 35 -11.41 -15.79 11.98
CA SER A 35 -12.33 -16.62 11.20
C SER A 35 -13.59 -17.00 11.99
N ALA A 36 -14.58 -17.58 11.32
CA ALA A 36 -15.79 -18.14 11.90
C ALA A 36 -15.47 -19.10 13.06
N ASP A 37 -14.53 -20.03 12.85
CA ASP A 37 -14.11 -21.01 13.87
C ASP A 37 -13.45 -20.33 15.06
N THR A 38 -12.55 -19.36 14.83
CA THR A 38 -11.90 -18.64 15.94
C THR A 38 -12.91 -17.81 16.76
N LEU A 39 -13.95 -17.26 16.13
CA LEU A 39 -15.00 -16.52 16.82
C LEU A 39 -15.95 -17.47 17.57
N ALA A 40 -16.24 -18.65 17.01
CA ALA A 40 -17.02 -19.68 17.68
C ALA A 40 -16.30 -20.19 18.95
N GLU A 41 -15.01 -20.49 18.85
CA GLU A 41 -14.18 -20.87 20.00
C GLU A 41 -14.14 -19.77 21.07
N LEU A 42 -14.00 -18.50 20.68
CA LEU A 42 -14.08 -17.39 21.62
C LEU A 42 -15.44 -17.37 22.35
N GLY A 43 -16.54 -17.67 21.66
CA GLY A 43 -17.86 -17.85 22.28
C GLY A 43 -17.86 -18.93 23.36
N ILE A 44 -17.27 -20.10 23.06
CA ILE A 44 -17.13 -21.22 24.03
C ILE A 44 -16.30 -20.80 25.24
N VAL A 45 -15.20 -20.05 25.02
CA VAL A 45 -14.39 -19.48 26.10
C VAL A 45 -15.23 -18.57 27.01
N LEU A 46 -16.01 -17.67 26.42
CA LEU A 46 -16.88 -16.78 27.20
C LEU A 46 -17.95 -17.57 27.97
N ASP A 47 -18.52 -18.63 27.41
CA ASP A 47 -19.50 -19.48 28.10
C ASP A 47 -18.91 -20.17 29.33
N ALA A 48 -17.63 -20.57 29.29
CA ALA A 48 -16.95 -21.11 30.47
C ALA A 48 -16.62 -20.03 31.50
N LEU A 49 -16.25 -18.83 31.06
CA LEU A 49 -16.00 -17.71 31.95
C LEU A 49 -17.29 -17.21 32.63
N ASP A 50 -18.46 -17.35 32.01
CA ASP A 50 -19.75 -17.03 32.65
C ASP A 50 -20.03 -17.97 33.83
N LYS A 51 -19.66 -19.25 33.72
CA LYS A 51 -19.81 -20.23 34.81
C LYS A 51 -18.83 -20.00 35.96
N ALA A 52 -17.65 -19.46 35.66
CA ALA A 52 -16.62 -19.18 36.66
C ALA A 52 -15.93 -17.83 36.38
N PRO A 53 -16.57 -16.68 36.70
CA PRO A 53 -16.03 -15.37 36.37
C PRO A 53 -14.64 -15.10 36.97
N PRO A 54 -13.67 -14.60 36.19
CA PRO A 54 -12.35 -14.24 36.71
C PRO A 54 -12.39 -12.84 37.36
N LYS A 55 -11.36 -12.49 38.13
CA LYS A 55 -11.19 -11.11 38.62
C LYS A 55 -10.92 -10.12 37.48
N GLY A 56 -10.40 -10.61 36.36
CA GLY A 56 -10.17 -9.86 35.13
C GLY A 56 -9.69 -10.79 34.02
N LEU A 57 -9.89 -10.38 32.78
CA LEU A 57 -9.50 -11.11 31.57
C LEU A 57 -8.46 -10.32 30.78
N VAL A 58 -7.33 -10.93 30.48
CA VAL A 58 -6.30 -10.38 29.59
C VAL A 58 -6.28 -11.19 28.31
N ILE A 59 -6.55 -10.53 27.17
CA ILE A 59 -6.43 -11.11 25.84
C ILE A 59 -5.06 -10.76 25.27
N ARG A 60 -4.28 -11.76 24.88
CA ARG A 60 -2.95 -11.61 24.28
C ARG A 60 -2.79 -12.47 23.03
N SER A 61 -1.73 -12.24 22.27
CA SER A 61 -1.36 -13.07 21.13
C SER A 61 -0.25 -14.05 21.49
N GLY A 62 -0.30 -15.25 20.91
CA GLY A 62 0.80 -16.22 20.89
C GLY A 62 1.71 -16.10 19.66
N LYS A 63 1.42 -15.18 18.71
CA LYS A 63 2.18 -15.00 17.47
C LYS A 63 3.17 -13.83 17.59
N ALA A 64 4.40 -14.04 17.12
CA ALA A 64 5.42 -12.98 17.05
C ALA A 64 5.07 -11.86 16.04
N THR A 65 4.21 -12.15 15.06
CA THR A 65 3.82 -11.19 14.01
C THR A 65 2.95 -10.04 14.51
N GLY A 66 2.28 -10.24 15.64
CA GLY A 66 1.42 -9.23 16.26
C GLY A 66 0.18 -9.80 16.93
N PHE A 67 -0.71 -8.89 17.35
CA PHE A 67 -1.93 -9.19 18.07
C PHE A 67 -2.94 -9.96 17.21
N ILE A 68 -3.61 -9.25 16.30
CA ILE A 68 -4.64 -9.77 15.39
C ILE A 68 -4.64 -8.88 14.13
N VAL A 69 -4.54 -9.49 12.94
CA VAL A 69 -4.44 -8.74 11.66
C VAL A 69 -5.79 -8.40 11.02
N GLY A 70 -6.90 -8.81 11.64
CA GLY A 70 -8.26 -8.51 11.20
C GLY A 70 -9.12 -9.76 11.05
N ALA A 71 -10.23 -9.62 10.35
CA ALA A 71 -11.05 -10.74 9.89
C ALA A 71 -10.29 -11.59 8.86
N ASP A 72 -10.63 -12.87 8.75
CA ASP A 72 -10.07 -13.70 7.67
C ASP A 72 -10.59 -13.22 6.31
N VAL A 73 -9.67 -12.71 5.50
CA VAL A 73 -9.93 -12.15 4.17
C VAL A 73 -10.53 -13.21 3.23
N ASN A 74 -10.27 -14.49 3.46
CA ASN A 74 -10.79 -15.58 2.64
C ASN A 74 -12.29 -15.79 2.81
N GLU A 75 -12.86 -15.47 3.98
CA GLU A 75 -14.30 -15.57 4.21
C GLU A 75 -15.10 -14.58 3.36
N PHE A 76 -14.51 -13.42 3.05
CA PHE A 76 -15.16 -12.43 2.19
C PHE A 76 -15.26 -12.90 0.73
N ALA A 77 -14.35 -13.76 0.29
CA ALA A 77 -14.39 -14.29 -1.08
C ALA A 77 -15.43 -15.40 -1.28
N SER A 78 -15.92 -16.00 -0.19
CA SER A 78 -17.00 -16.99 -0.20
C SER A 78 -18.38 -16.38 0.10
N LEU A 79 -18.49 -15.04 0.13
CA LEU A 79 -19.78 -14.37 0.30
C LEU A 79 -20.49 -14.27 -1.04
N ASP A 80 -21.42 -15.20 -1.25
CA ASP A 80 -22.22 -15.28 -2.49
C ASP A 80 -23.61 -14.68 -2.32
N THR A 81 -24.10 -14.55 -1.07
CA THR A 81 -25.44 -14.01 -0.80
C THR A 81 -25.46 -12.89 0.25
N PRO A 82 -26.44 -11.96 0.17
CA PRO A 82 -26.65 -10.93 1.20
C PRO A 82 -26.79 -11.50 2.62
N GLU A 83 -27.46 -12.64 2.78
CA GLU A 83 -27.69 -13.29 4.07
C GLU A 83 -26.38 -13.71 4.73
N GLN A 84 -25.44 -14.26 3.95
CA GLN A 84 -24.11 -14.62 4.45
C GLN A 84 -23.34 -13.37 4.91
N ALA A 85 -23.41 -12.27 4.16
CA ALA A 85 -22.77 -11.02 4.51
C ALA A 85 -23.33 -10.44 5.82
N ARG A 86 -24.66 -10.43 5.98
CA ARG A 86 -25.31 -10.01 7.23
C ARG A 86 -24.96 -10.93 8.39
N ALA A 87 -24.91 -12.25 8.18
CA ALA A 87 -24.52 -13.22 9.20
C ALA A 87 -23.08 -13.00 9.69
N LEU A 88 -22.15 -12.68 8.78
CA LEU A 88 -20.77 -12.36 9.12
C LEU A 88 -20.68 -11.11 10.01
N VAL A 89 -21.41 -10.04 9.66
CA VAL A 89 -21.46 -8.82 10.48
C VAL A 89 -22.10 -9.12 11.84
N ALA A 90 -23.23 -9.84 11.86
CA ALA A 90 -23.96 -10.17 13.08
C ALA A 90 -23.13 -11.00 14.05
N ARG A 91 -22.39 -12.00 13.55
CA ARG A 91 -21.51 -12.87 14.34
C ARG A 91 -20.50 -12.06 15.15
N GLY A 92 -19.69 -11.23 14.48
CA GLY A 92 -18.67 -10.46 15.19
C GLY A 92 -19.25 -9.31 16.02
N TRP A 93 -20.28 -8.61 15.52
CA TRP A 93 -20.96 -7.54 16.27
C TRP A 93 -21.51 -8.05 17.60
N ASN A 94 -22.27 -9.15 17.59
CA ASN A 94 -22.90 -9.71 18.78
C ASN A 94 -21.86 -10.23 19.78
N LEU A 95 -20.82 -10.91 19.29
CA LEU A 95 -19.77 -11.44 20.15
C LEU A 95 -18.97 -10.31 20.81
N PHE A 96 -18.58 -9.27 20.08
CA PHE A 96 -17.82 -8.16 20.66
C PHE A 96 -18.69 -7.26 21.53
N LYS A 97 -20.00 -7.17 21.26
CA LYS A 97 -20.96 -6.57 22.17
C LYS A 97 -21.02 -7.34 23.50
N ARG A 98 -21.00 -8.68 23.46
CA ARG A 98 -20.91 -9.52 24.66
C ARG A 98 -19.61 -9.27 25.42
N VAL A 99 -18.45 -9.26 24.76
CA VAL A 99 -17.15 -8.94 25.39
C VAL A 99 -17.19 -7.59 26.11
N ALA A 100 -17.77 -6.57 25.48
CA ALA A 100 -17.89 -5.22 26.05
C ALA A 100 -18.88 -5.14 27.23
N ALA A 101 -19.76 -6.12 27.39
CA ALA A 101 -20.78 -6.20 28.43
C ALA A 101 -20.39 -7.13 29.60
N LEU A 102 -19.22 -7.76 29.56
CA LEU A 102 -18.75 -8.64 30.63
C LEU A 102 -18.69 -7.90 31.98
N PRO A 103 -19.10 -8.55 33.09
CA PRO A 103 -19.19 -7.90 34.40
C PRO A 103 -17.81 -7.66 35.04
N TYR A 104 -16.76 -8.31 34.54
CA TYR A 104 -15.38 -8.19 35.01
C TYR A 104 -14.51 -7.35 34.03
N PRO A 105 -13.41 -6.73 34.51
CA PRO A 105 -12.54 -5.93 33.65
C PRO A 105 -11.84 -6.79 32.59
N THR A 106 -11.77 -6.27 31.37
CA THR A 106 -11.10 -6.90 30.22
C THR A 106 -9.97 -6.02 29.69
N LEU A 107 -8.86 -6.62 29.26
CA LEU A 107 -7.69 -5.91 28.75
C LEU A 107 -7.17 -6.57 27.46
N ALA A 108 -6.94 -5.77 26.43
CA ALA A 108 -6.20 -6.20 25.24
C ALA A 108 -4.71 -5.85 25.41
N LEU A 109 -3.86 -6.88 25.40
CA LEU A 109 -2.41 -6.74 25.45
C LEU A 109 -1.86 -6.81 24.02
N ILE A 110 -1.49 -5.64 23.49
CA ILE A 110 -1.26 -5.44 22.06
C ILE A 110 0.24 -5.35 21.79
N GLU A 111 0.74 -6.34 21.06
CA GLU A 111 2.06 -6.39 20.46
C GLU A 111 1.93 -6.39 18.93
N GLY A 112 2.79 -5.66 18.22
CA GLY A 112 2.81 -5.68 16.74
C GLY A 112 1.49 -5.19 16.12
N HIS A 113 1.04 -5.89 15.07
CA HIS A 113 -0.14 -5.51 14.29
C HIS A 113 -1.47 -5.81 15.01
N CYS A 114 -2.30 -4.79 15.17
CA CYS A 114 -3.67 -4.85 15.68
C CYS A 114 -4.59 -4.13 14.70
N LEU A 115 -5.10 -4.85 13.71
CA LEU A 115 -5.74 -4.28 12.54
C LEU A 115 -7.19 -4.77 12.42
N GLY A 116 -8.05 -3.92 11.88
CA GLY A 116 -9.43 -4.20 11.56
C GLY A 116 -10.20 -4.83 12.73
N GLY A 117 -10.81 -5.99 12.50
CA GLY A 117 -11.49 -6.79 13.53
C GLY A 117 -10.66 -7.04 14.80
N GLY A 118 -9.33 -7.10 14.70
CA GLY A 118 -8.43 -7.19 15.85
C GLY A 118 -8.48 -5.95 16.75
N LEU A 119 -8.49 -4.76 16.14
CA LEU A 119 -8.70 -3.52 16.86
C LEU A 119 -10.14 -3.40 17.35
N GLU A 120 -11.13 -3.90 16.62
CA GLU A 120 -12.53 -3.92 17.09
C GLU A 120 -12.70 -4.78 18.36
N LEU A 121 -12.02 -5.93 18.46
CA LEU A 121 -11.96 -6.73 19.69
C LEU A 121 -11.26 -5.97 20.82
N ALA A 122 -10.13 -5.32 20.52
CA ALA A 122 -9.40 -4.52 21.50
C ALA A 122 -10.21 -3.31 22.00
N LEU A 123 -11.04 -2.71 21.14
CA LEU A 123 -11.98 -1.64 21.49
C LEU A 123 -13.15 -2.16 22.33
N ALA A 124 -13.53 -3.43 22.19
CA ALA A 124 -14.53 -4.07 23.06
C ALA A 124 -13.99 -4.32 24.48
N CYS A 125 -12.66 -4.44 24.65
CA CYS A 125 -12.05 -4.55 25.97
C CYS A 125 -12.15 -3.24 26.76
N ARG A 126 -12.14 -3.31 28.10
CA ARG A 126 -12.12 -2.12 28.96
C ARG A 126 -10.81 -1.35 28.83
N TYR A 127 -9.68 -2.05 28.78
CA TYR A 127 -8.35 -1.46 28.69
C TYR A 127 -7.55 -1.96 27.48
N ARG A 128 -6.59 -1.15 27.01
CA ARG A 128 -5.59 -1.51 26.00
C ARG A 128 -4.19 -1.12 26.46
N VAL A 129 -3.27 -2.07 26.50
CA VAL A 129 -1.84 -1.82 26.75
C VAL A 129 -1.08 -2.15 25.48
N VAL A 130 -0.26 -1.22 25.01
CA VAL A 130 0.49 -1.36 23.76
C VAL A 130 2.00 -1.44 24.02
N ALA A 131 2.66 -2.31 23.26
CA ALA A 131 4.11 -2.43 23.25
C ALA A 131 4.76 -1.27 22.49
N ASP A 132 5.67 -0.55 23.15
CA ASP A 132 6.50 0.50 22.52
C ASP A 132 7.66 -0.14 21.77
N GLN A 133 7.38 -0.68 20.59
CA GLN A 133 8.37 -1.29 19.71
C GLN A 133 8.09 -0.98 18.23
N PRO A 134 9.13 -1.00 17.37
CA PRO A 134 8.94 -0.91 15.93
C PRO A 134 7.95 -1.98 15.44
N GLY A 135 7.06 -1.60 14.52
CA GLY A 135 6.04 -2.50 13.97
C GLY A 135 4.73 -2.57 14.76
N THR A 136 4.65 -2.02 15.98
CA THR A 136 3.35 -1.86 16.66
C THR A 136 2.47 -0.89 15.88
N SER A 137 1.29 -1.34 15.44
CA SER A 137 0.37 -0.56 14.63
C SER A 137 -1.08 -0.92 14.93
N LEU A 138 -1.91 0.09 15.22
CA LEU A 138 -3.34 -0.04 15.47
C LEU A 138 -4.12 0.66 14.36
N ALA A 139 -4.94 -0.05 13.58
CA ALA A 139 -5.65 0.52 12.44
C ALA A 139 -7.02 -0.12 12.17
N LEU A 140 -7.90 0.60 11.46
CA LEU A 140 -9.13 0.08 10.84
C LEU A 140 -9.04 0.26 9.32
N PRO A 141 -8.36 -0.66 8.59
CA PRO A 141 -8.07 -0.53 7.16
C PRO A 141 -9.21 -1.00 6.24
N GLU A 142 -10.39 -1.31 6.75
CA GLU A 142 -11.52 -1.90 6.00
C GLU A 142 -11.90 -1.11 4.75
N VAL A 143 -11.82 0.22 4.79
CA VAL A 143 -12.11 1.07 3.62
C VAL A 143 -11.17 0.80 2.44
N MET A 144 -9.94 0.34 2.69
CA MET A 144 -8.98 -0.03 1.65
C MET A 144 -9.38 -1.31 0.90
N LEU A 145 -10.22 -2.14 1.53
CA LEU A 145 -10.81 -3.34 0.95
C LEU A 145 -12.20 -3.06 0.36
N GLY A 146 -12.64 -1.80 0.33
CA GLY A 146 -13.98 -1.43 -0.15
C GLY A 146 -15.12 -1.83 0.80
N ILE A 147 -14.81 -2.08 2.07
CA ILE A 147 -15.78 -2.44 3.11
C ILE A 147 -15.67 -1.48 4.30
N PHE A 148 -16.36 -1.76 5.40
CA PHE A 148 -16.37 -0.92 6.61
C PHE A 148 -16.11 -1.75 7.88
N PRO A 149 -15.68 -1.11 8.99
CA PRO A 149 -15.54 -1.79 10.28
C PRO A 149 -16.90 -2.27 10.79
N GLY A 150 -17.12 -3.59 10.81
CA GLY A 150 -18.43 -4.20 11.03
C GLY A 150 -18.70 -4.69 12.45
N TRP A 151 -17.67 -4.86 13.29
CA TRP A 151 -17.80 -5.48 14.62
C TRP A 151 -17.74 -4.46 15.77
N GLY A 152 -18.03 -3.19 15.44
CA GLY A 152 -18.29 -2.10 16.37
C GLY A 152 -17.16 -1.08 16.50
N GLY A 153 -16.21 -1.06 15.55
CA GLY A 153 -15.21 -0.01 15.40
C GLY A 153 -15.85 1.35 15.18
N MET A 154 -16.86 1.44 14.30
CA MET A 154 -17.63 2.67 14.05
C MET A 154 -18.39 3.17 15.29
N LEU A 155 -18.70 2.29 16.24
CA LEU A 155 -19.35 2.64 17.50
C LEU A 155 -18.33 3.08 18.56
N ARG A 156 -17.30 2.25 18.79
CA ARG A 156 -16.41 2.37 19.96
C ARG A 156 -15.25 3.33 19.73
N LEU A 157 -14.67 3.38 18.52
CA LEU A 157 -13.51 4.23 18.25
C LEU A 157 -13.86 5.74 18.37
N PRO A 158 -14.94 6.26 17.74
CA PRO A 158 -15.33 7.66 17.89
C PRO A 158 -15.61 8.06 19.35
N ARG A 159 -16.16 7.16 20.16
CA ARG A 159 -16.42 7.39 21.59
C ARG A 159 -15.15 7.39 22.44
N LEU A 160 -14.10 6.70 22.00
CA LEU A 160 -12.83 6.60 22.70
C LEU A 160 -11.91 7.79 22.40
N ILE A 161 -11.75 8.17 21.14
CA ILE A 161 -10.75 9.16 20.70
C ILE A 161 -11.34 10.43 20.06
N GLY A 162 -12.67 10.53 20.00
CA GLY A 162 -13.39 11.59 19.30
C GLY A 162 -13.63 11.28 17.82
N ALA A 163 -14.74 11.78 17.28
CA ALA A 163 -15.17 11.46 15.93
C ALA A 163 -14.19 11.91 14.82
N PRO A 164 -13.55 13.10 14.87
CA PRO A 164 -12.64 13.52 13.81
C PRO A 164 -11.43 12.60 13.64
N ALA A 165 -10.79 12.19 14.75
CA ALA A 165 -9.63 11.30 14.70
C ALA A 165 -10.04 9.87 14.30
N ALA A 166 -11.19 9.39 14.79
CA ALA A 166 -11.73 8.09 14.43
C ALA A 166 -12.10 8.00 12.94
N LEU A 167 -12.78 9.03 12.40
CA LEU A 167 -13.12 9.10 10.98
C LEU A 167 -11.86 9.23 10.10
N ASP A 168 -10.83 9.98 10.52
CA ASP A 168 -9.55 9.98 9.80
C ASP A 168 -8.97 8.56 9.68
N MET A 169 -8.96 7.80 10.78
CA MET A 169 -8.48 6.41 10.77
C MET A 169 -9.34 5.51 9.87
N MET A 170 -10.67 5.55 10.02
CA MET A 170 -11.58 4.66 9.28
C MET A 170 -11.71 5.02 7.79
N LEU A 171 -11.62 6.30 7.42
CA LEU A 171 -11.77 6.75 6.01
C LEU A 171 -10.46 6.72 5.24
N THR A 172 -9.31 6.55 5.91
CA THR A 172 -8.00 6.47 5.25
C THR A 172 -7.29 5.14 5.45
N GLY A 173 -7.77 4.31 6.38
CA GLY A 173 -7.12 3.08 6.80
C GLY A 173 -5.79 3.27 7.53
N ARG A 174 -5.36 4.53 7.78
CA ARG A 174 -4.06 4.81 8.40
C ARG A 174 -4.04 4.41 9.86
N GLY A 175 -3.02 3.63 10.21
CA GLY A 175 -2.77 3.22 11.59
C GLY A 175 -2.19 4.31 12.49
N ALA A 176 -2.19 4.00 13.79
CA ALA A 176 -1.44 4.68 14.81
C ALA A 176 -0.34 3.76 15.35
N ASP A 177 0.91 4.24 15.33
CA ASP A 177 2.00 3.59 16.06
C ASP A 177 1.75 3.67 17.58
N ALA A 178 2.56 2.96 18.38
CA ALA A 178 2.40 2.93 19.84
C ALA A 178 2.37 4.33 20.48
N ARG A 179 3.20 5.27 19.99
CA ARG A 179 3.28 6.65 20.50
C ARG A 179 2.00 7.42 20.18
N ARG A 180 1.55 7.40 18.92
CA ARG A 180 0.32 8.04 18.47
C ARG A 180 -0.91 7.43 19.14
N ALA A 181 -0.93 6.11 19.33
CA ALA A 181 -2.03 5.41 20.00
C ALA A 181 -2.19 5.89 21.45
N ALA A 182 -1.08 6.04 22.19
CA ALA A 182 -1.12 6.62 23.53
C ALA A 182 -1.55 8.10 23.53
N ALA A 183 -1.02 8.90 22.61
CA ALA A 183 -1.35 10.33 22.50
C ALA A 183 -2.82 10.59 22.16
N LEU A 184 -3.43 9.74 21.32
CA LEU A 184 -4.86 9.82 20.98
C LEU A 184 -5.77 9.29 22.10
N GLY A 185 -5.22 8.60 23.09
CA GLY A 185 -6.00 7.86 24.09
C GLY A 185 -6.62 6.57 23.54
N LEU A 186 -6.12 6.05 22.41
CA LEU A 186 -6.47 4.73 21.89
C LEU A 186 -5.89 3.62 22.77
N ALA A 187 -4.70 3.84 23.34
CA ALA A 187 -4.08 2.98 24.34
C ALA A 187 -4.12 3.63 25.73
N ASP A 188 -4.38 2.82 26.75
CA ASP A 188 -4.40 3.24 28.15
C ASP A 188 -2.99 3.33 28.74
N ALA A 189 -2.09 2.46 28.29
CA ALA A 189 -0.67 2.52 28.60
C ALA A 189 0.19 2.09 27.40
N ARG A 190 1.36 2.72 27.28
CA ARG A 190 2.42 2.37 26.34
C ARG A 190 3.67 2.01 27.14
N VAL A 191 4.13 0.78 26.99
CA VAL A 191 5.26 0.26 27.79
C VAL A 191 6.26 -0.49 26.92
N PRO A 192 7.55 -0.52 27.29
CA PRO A 192 8.52 -1.40 26.65
C PRO A 192 8.08 -2.87 26.74
N PRO A 193 8.42 -3.74 25.75
CA PRO A 193 7.99 -5.13 25.73
C PRO A 193 8.25 -5.90 27.03
N ARG A 194 9.42 -5.68 27.64
CA ARG A 194 9.82 -6.30 28.92
C ARG A 194 8.90 -6.01 30.12
N LEU A 195 8.05 -4.98 30.04
CA LEU A 195 7.11 -4.59 31.11
C LEU A 195 5.65 -4.92 30.79
N LEU A 196 5.35 -5.52 29.63
CA LEU A 196 3.97 -5.72 29.16
C LEU A 196 3.11 -6.53 30.13
N LEU A 197 3.60 -7.67 30.59
CA LEU A 197 2.84 -8.55 31.48
C LEU A 197 2.54 -7.88 32.83
N ALA A 198 3.53 -7.20 33.41
CA ALA A 198 3.37 -6.45 34.65
C ALA A 198 2.36 -5.30 34.48
N ALA A 199 2.49 -4.54 33.40
CA ALA A 199 1.57 -3.44 33.09
C ALA A 199 0.14 -3.94 32.83
N ALA A 200 -0.03 -5.09 32.16
CA ALA A 200 -1.33 -5.71 31.95
C ALA A 200 -2.00 -6.05 33.28
N ARG A 201 -1.27 -6.75 34.16
CA ARG A 201 -1.72 -7.17 35.48
C ARG A 201 -2.15 -5.98 36.35
N GLN A 202 -1.31 -4.96 36.43
CA GLN A 202 -1.60 -3.74 37.17
C GLN A 202 -2.82 -2.99 36.61
N THR A 203 -2.93 -2.91 35.27
CA THR A 203 -3.99 -2.14 34.62
C THR A 203 -5.35 -2.81 34.76
N VAL A 204 -5.43 -4.13 34.50
CA VAL A 204 -6.71 -4.86 34.55
C VAL A 204 -7.30 -4.88 35.96
N LEU A 205 -6.44 -4.95 36.99
CA LEU A 205 -6.83 -4.93 38.40
C LEU A 205 -6.98 -3.52 38.99
N SER A 206 -6.73 -2.46 38.22
CA SER A 206 -6.68 -1.08 38.76
C SER A 206 -8.01 -0.52 39.24
N GLY A 207 -9.15 -1.13 38.88
CA GLY A 207 -10.49 -0.63 39.18
C GLY A 207 -10.85 0.70 38.48
N LYS A 208 -10.01 1.21 37.58
CA LYS A 208 -10.23 2.48 36.89
C LYS A 208 -11.45 2.40 35.96
N ALA A 209 -12.16 3.52 35.82
CA ALA A 209 -13.22 3.60 34.81
C ALA A 209 -12.63 3.43 33.40
N ALA A 210 -13.42 2.83 32.49
CA ALA A 210 -13.04 2.72 31.08
C ALA A 210 -12.80 4.12 30.49
N ARG A 211 -11.68 4.29 29.77
CA ARG A 211 -11.37 5.56 29.10
C ARG A 211 -12.44 5.90 28.07
N ARG A 212 -12.76 7.18 27.97
CA ARG A 212 -13.62 7.78 26.94
C ARG A 212 -12.97 9.07 26.45
N ALA A 213 -13.43 9.55 25.29
CA ALA A 213 -13.03 10.87 24.81
C ALA A 213 -13.39 11.93 25.86
N GLY A 214 -12.47 12.86 26.13
CA GLY A 214 -12.70 13.98 27.06
C GLY A 214 -13.03 15.29 26.35
N GLY A 215 -13.61 16.24 27.08
CA GLY A 215 -13.80 17.63 26.64
C GLY A 215 -14.60 17.76 25.34
N LEU A 216 -14.12 18.58 24.40
CA LEU A 216 -14.79 18.79 23.11
C LEU A 216 -14.89 17.52 22.26
N ALA A 217 -13.95 16.57 22.42
CA ALA A 217 -13.92 15.35 21.63
C ALA A 217 -15.12 14.42 21.92
N SER A 218 -15.61 14.36 23.17
CA SER A 218 -16.84 13.59 23.46
C SER A 218 -18.07 14.23 22.83
N LEU A 219 -18.15 15.56 22.81
CA LEU A 219 -19.28 16.30 22.23
C LEU A 219 -19.43 16.05 20.73
N THR A 220 -18.34 15.73 20.02
CA THR A 220 -18.41 15.38 18.58
C THR A 220 -19.22 14.11 18.27
N ASN A 221 -19.59 13.32 19.28
CA ASN A 221 -20.45 12.15 19.13
C ASN A 221 -21.93 12.43 19.45
N LEU A 222 -22.27 13.66 19.86
CA LEU A 222 -23.62 14.08 20.24
C LEU A 222 -24.18 15.07 19.21
N TRP A 223 -25.50 15.07 19.06
CA TRP A 223 -26.18 16.10 18.28
C TRP A 223 -26.07 17.45 19.02
N PRO A 224 -25.80 18.58 18.34
CA PRO A 224 -25.72 18.77 16.88
C PRO A 224 -24.32 18.62 16.26
N LEU A 225 -23.25 18.61 17.06
CA LEU A 225 -21.86 18.57 16.54
C LEU A 225 -21.57 17.34 15.67
N LYS A 226 -22.20 16.20 15.99
CA LYS A 226 -22.12 14.97 15.20
C LYS A 226 -22.47 15.19 13.72
N ALA A 227 -23.53 15.96 13.45
CA ALA A 227 -23.98 16.25 12.09
C ALA A 227 -22.99 17.16 11.33
N ILE A 228 -22.40 18.14 12.02
CA ILE A 228 -21.37 19.03 11.44
C ILE A 228 -20.13 18.23 11.04
N VAL A 229 -19.68 17.32 11.92
CA VAL A 229 -18.54 16.44 11.64
C VAL A 229 -18.86 15.51 10.45
N ALA A 230 -20.06 14.94 10.40
CA ALA A 230 -20.50 14.10 9.29
C ALA A 230 -20.53 14.86 7.97
N GLN A 231 -21.11 16.07 7.95
CA GLN A 231 -21.16 16.92 6.75
C GLN A 231 -19.76 17.28 6.24
N ARG A 232 -18.83 17.60 7.15
CA ARG A 232 -17.43 17.87 6.80
C ARG A 232 -16.76 16.64 6.20
N ALA A 233 -16.99 15.46 6.78
CA ALA A 233 -16.46 14.19 6.25
C ALA A 233 -17.01 13.90 4.84
N ARG A 234 -18.33 14.05 4.62
CA ARG A 234 -18.95 13.90 3.30
C ARG A 234 -18.36 14.86 2.26
N LYS A 235 -18.16 16.13 2.62
CA LYS A 235 -17.52 17.11 1.72
C LYS A 235 -16.09 16.70 1.36
N GLN A 236 -15.33 16.16 2.30
CA GLN A 236 -13.97 15.66 2.04
C GLN A 236 -13.96 14.42 1.16
N ILE A 237 -14.94 13.52 1.33
CA ILE A 237 -15.11 12.33 0.48
C ILE A 237 -15.47 12.76 -0.94
N ALA A 238 -16.51 13.58 -1.11
CA ALA A 238 -16.95 14.07 -2.42
C ALA A 238 -15.87 14.87 -3.15
N ALA A 239 -14.99 15.58 -2.44
CA ALA A 239 -13.86 16.28 -3.05
C ALA A 239 -12.75 15.33 -3.56
N LYS A 240 -12.62 14.13 -2.97
CA LYS A 240 -11.61 13.14 -3.36
C LYS A 240 -12.12 12.12 -4.36
N ASP A 241 -13.41 11.80 -4.29
CA ASP A 241 -14.09 10.85 -5.16
C ASP A 241 -15.43 11.46 -5.64
N PRO A 242 -15.37 12.44 -6.56
CA PRO A 242 -16.58 13.11 -7.05
C PRO A 242 -17.54 12.17 -7.80
N GLN A 243 -17.00 11.11 -8.39
CA GLN A 243 -17.75 10.12 -9.17
C GLN A 243 -18.35 9.01 -8.30
N GLY A 244 -17.96 8.92 -7.02
CA GLY A 244 -18.51 7.94 -6.09
C GLY A 244 -18.09 6.50 -6.36
N HIS A 245 -16.87 6.28 -6.88
CA HIS A 245 -16.33 4.94 -7.14
C HIS A 245 -16.15 4.10 -5.87
N TYR A 246 -15.98 4.74 -4.71
CA TYR A 246 -15.70 4.10 -3.43
C TYR A 246 -16.88 4.26 -2.45
N PRO A 247 -17.93 3.42 -2.56
CA PRO A 247 -19.16 3.57 -1.79
C PRO A 247 -19.00 3.28 -0.28
N ALA A 248 -17.93 2.61 0.13
CA ALA A 248 -17.67 2.27 1.53
C ALA A 248 -17.40 3.51 2.41
N ALA A 249 -16.67 4.51 1.90
CA ALA A 249 -16.34 5.71 2.64
C ALA A 249 -17.59 6.53 3.06
N PRO A 250 -18.54 6.85 2.16
CA PRO A 250 -19.78 7.50 2.59
C PRO A 250 -20.63 6.59 3.48
N ALA A 251 -20.66 5.27 3.24
CA ALA A 251 -21.38 4.33 4.09
C ALA A 251 -20.87 4.33 5.55
N ILE A 252 -19.56 4.43 5.78
CA ILE A 252 -18.97 4.55 7.14
C ILE A 252 -19.54 5.79 7.86
N VAL A 253 -19.61 6.93 7.17
CA VAL A 253 -20.13 8.18 7.76
C VAL A 253 -21.62 8.05 8.07
N ASP A 254 -22.40 7.51 7.14
CA ASP A 254 -23.85 7.33 7.30
C ASP A 254 -24.19 6.35 8.43
N LEU A 255 -23.51 5.21 8.49
CA LEU A 255 -23.66 4.20 9.55
C LEU A 255 -23.31 4.78 10.92
N TRP A 256 -22.20 5.52 11.03
CA TRP A 256 -21.83 6.19 12.27
C TRP A 256 -22.85 7.25 12.68
N GLU A 257 -23.24 8.13 11.76
CA GLU A 257 -24.12 9.26 12.05
C GLU A 257 -25.53 8.81 12.42
N LYS A 258 -26.17 8.02 11.55
CA LYS A 258 -27.61 7.69 11.63
C LYS A 258 -27.88 6.43 12.46
N HIS A 259 -26.99 5.44 12.41
CA HIS A 259 -27.19 4.12 13.03
C HIS A 259 -26.25 3.87 14.22
N GLY A 260 -25.55 4.91 14.69
CA GLY A 260 -24.63 4.81 15.83
C GLY A 260 -23.45 3.87 15.59
N GLY A 261 -23.13 3.56 14.33
CA GLY A 261 -22.10 2.61 13.94
C GLY A 261 -22.54 1.14 13.93
N ASN A 262 -23.84 0.86 14.16
CA ASN A 262 -24.38 -0.50 14.03
C ASN A 262 -24.89 -0.75 12.61
N ALA A 263 -24.11 -1.47 11.80
CA ALA A 263 -24.50 -1.82 10.44
C ALA A 263 -25.76 -2.71 10.36
N LEU A 264 -26.07 -3.48 11.42
CA LEU A 264 -27.26 -4.34 11.44
C LEU A 264 -28.58 -3.56 11.46
N LEU A 265 -28.55 -2.25 11.76
CA LEU A 265 -29.72 -1.37 11.68
C LEU A 265 -29.95 -0.79 10.28
N ALA A 266 -29.06 -1.10 9.33
CA ALA A 266 -29.12 -0.68 7.93
C ALA A 266 -28.67 -1.85 7.02
N PRO A 267 -29.40 -2.98 7.02
CA PRO A 267 -29.01 -4.18 6.26
C PRO A 267 -28.81 -3.90 4.76
N GLU A 268 -29.54 -2.95 4.19
CA GLU A 268 -29.39 -2.51 2.80
C GLU A 268 -27.98 -1.97 2.49
N LEU A 269 -27.31 -1.34 3.46
CA LEU A 269 -25.93 -0.87 3.31
C LEU A 269 -24.93 -2.02 3.41
N ILE A 270 -25.21 -3.04 4.24
CA ILE A 270 -24.40 -4.27 4.28
C ILE A 270 -24.42 -4.91 2.89
N ASP A 271 -25.62 -5.16 2.38
CA ASP A 271 -25.83 -5.85 1.11
C ASP A 271 -25.16 -5.09 -0.03
N ARG A 272 -25.42 -3.78 -0.14
CA ARG A 272 -24.87 -2.94 -1.20
C ARG A 272 -23.33 -2.91 -1.21
N ILE A 273 -22.70 -2.82 -0.04
CA ILE A 273 -21.25 -2.66 0.04
C ILE A 273 -20.53 -3.99 -0.15
N LEU A 274 -20.93 -5.04 0.58
CA LEU A 274 -20.25 -6.33 0.54
C LEU A 274 -20.43 -7.05 -0.80
N SER A 275 -21.55 -6.84 -1.51
CA SER A 275 -21.76 -7.40 -2.86
C SER A 275 -21.22 -6.52 -3.99
N SER A 276 -20.68 -5.32 -3.68
CA SER A 276 -20.25 -4.38 -4.72
C SER A 276 -19.08 -4.91 -5.56
N GLY A 277 -19.05 -4.55 -6.84
CA GLY A 277 -17.90 -4.80 -7.71
C GLY A 277 -16.63 -4.16 -7.14
N THR A 278 -16.74 -2.95 -6.57
CA THR A 278 -15.62 -2.26 -5.91
C THR A 278 -15.01 -3.07 -4.77
N ALA A 279 -15.81 -3.64 -3.86
CA ALA A 279 -15.30 -4.44 -2.76
C ALA A 279 -14.58 -5.71 -3.26
N ARG A 280 -15.18 -6.43 -4.22
CA ARG A 280 -14.57 -7.61 -4.85
C ARG A 280 -13.23 -7.28 -5.53
N ASN A 281 -13.18 -6.16 -6.26
CA ASN A 281 -11.99 -5.73 -6.95
C ASN A 281 -10.89 -5.27 -5.98
N LEU A 282 -11.22 -4.52 -4.93
CA LEU A 282 -10.24 -4.11 -3.92
C LEU A 282 -9.72 -5.28 -3.08
N LEU A 283 -10.57 -6.28 -2.81
CA LEU A 283 -10.16 -7.55 -2.20
C LEU A 283 -9.16 -8.29 -3.10
N ARG A 284 -9.41 -8.33 -4.41
CA ARG A 284 -8.46 -8.87 -5.39
C ARG A 284 -7.15 -8.08 -5.36
N VAL A 285 -7.18 -6.75 -5.43
CA VAL A 285 -5.98 -5.89 -5.36
C VAL A 285 -5.17 -6.15 -4.09
N PHE A 286 -5.81 -6.37 -2.95
CA PHE A 286 -5.13 -6.76 -1.72
C PHE A 286 -4.39 -8.11 -1.87
N ARG A 287 -5.03 -9.12 -2.47
CA ARG A 287 -4.37 -10.42 -2.75
C ARG A 287 -3.20 -10.29 -3.71
N LEU A 288 -3.33 -9.46 -4.74
CA LEU A 288 -2.23 -9.14 -5.65
C LEU A 288 -1.05 -8.50 -4.90
N GLN A 289 -1.35 -7.59 -3.96
CA GLN A 289 -0.33 -6.98 -3.11
C GLN A 289 0.38 -8.02 -2.23
N GLU A 290 -0.36 -8.93 -1.60
CA GLU A 290 0.21 -10.00 -0.78
C GLU A 290 1.08 -10.94 -1.61
N ARG A 291 0.69 -11.21 -2.85
CA ARG A 291 1.52 -11.98 -3.79
C ARG A 291 2.84 -11.28 -4.12
N LEU A 292 2.83 -9.98 -4.38
CA LEU A 292 4.07 -9.20 -4.57
C LEU A 292 4.93 -9.15 -3.31
N LYS A 293 4.34 -9.10 -2.12
CA LYS A 293 5.09 -9.21 -0.85
C LYS A 293 5.69 -10.59 -0.67
N ALA A 294 4.99 -11.65 -1.08
CA ALA A 294 5.49 -13.02 -1.02
C ALA A 294 6.73 -13.20 -1.91
N ASN A 295 6.77 -12.57 -3.09
CA ASN A 295 7.98 -12.53 -3.92
C ASN A 295 9.18 -11.93 -3.16
N GLY A 296 8.95 -10.97 -2.25
CA GLY A 296 9.99 -10.38 -1.40
C GLY A 296 10.41 -11.24 -0.19
N LYS A 297 9.74 -12.36 0.08
CA LYS A 297 10.01 -13.27 1.21
C LYS A 297 10.64 -14.57 0.71
N GLN A 298 11.93 -14.52 0.37
CA GLN A 298 12.67 -15.68 -0.10
C GLN A 298 13.34 -16.43 1.06
N ALA A 299 13.09 -17.73 1.16
CA ALA A 299 13.67 -18.57 2.19
C ALA A 299 15.17 -18.81 1.93
N GLY A 300 15.97 -18.90 2.99
CA GLY A 300 17.41 -19.20 2.90
C GLY A 300 18.30 -18.03 2.45
N ILE A 301 17.73 -16.85 2.16
CA ILE A 301 18.50 -15.67 1.75
C ILE A 301 18.79 -14.79 2.96
N ALA A 302 20.06 -14.54 3.23
CA ALA A 302 20.48 -13.63 4.30
C ALA A 302 20.11 -12.17 3.96
N PRO A 303 19.57 -11.39 4.93
CA PRO A 303 19.30 -9.97 4.71
C PRO A 303 20.56 -9.18 4.39
N ALA A 304 20.49 -8.27 3.41
CA ALA A 304 21.57 -7.36 3.08
C ALA A 304 21.78 -6.37 4.23
N ARG A 305 23.02 -6.17 4.68
CA ARG A 305 23.35 -5.22 5.75
C ARG A 305 23.92 -3.92 5.20
N ARG A 306 24.65 -4.01 4.08
CA ARG A 306 25.34 -2.88 3.46
C ARG A 306 24.95 -2.72 2.01
N ALA A 307 24.58 -1.51 1.63
CA ALA A 307 24.37 -1.12 0.25
C ALA A 307 25.40 -0.05 -0.18
N HIS A 308 25.80 -0.09 -1.44
CA HIS A 308 26.59 0.97 -2.05
C HIS A 308 25.82 1.49 -3.26
N VAL A 309 25.53 2.79 -3.30
CA VAL A 309 24.77 3.41 -4.39
C VAL A 309 25.69 4.34 -5.17
N VAL A 310 25.78 4.13 -6.48
CA VAL A 310 26.61 4.94 -7.39
C VAL A 310 25.72 5.88 -8.19
N GLY A 311 25.94 7.19 -8.02
CA GLY A 311 25.13 8.27 -8.56
C GLY A 311 24.30 8.95 -7.48
N ALA A 312 24.63 10.18 -7.10
CA ALA A 312 23.94 10.99 -6.09
C ALA A 312 22.90 11.96 -6.68
N GLY A 313 22.47 11.69 -7.92
CA GLY A 313 21.33 12.36 -8.53
C GLY A 313 20.02 12.16 -7.75
N VAL A 314 18.89 12.54 -8.36
CA VAL A 314 17.58 12.43 -7.71
C VAL A 314 17.29 10.98 -7.31
N MET A 315 17.39 10.04 -8.24
CA MET A 315 17.07 8.62 -7.99
C MET A 315 18.04 7.95 -7.02
N GLY A 316 19.35 7.98 -7.32
CA GLY A 316 20.32 7.29 -6.46
C GLY A 316 20.39 7.88 -5.04
N GLY A 317 20.27 9.19 -4.89
CA GLY A 317 20.14 9.82 -3.57
C GLY A 317 18.90 9.36 -2.79
N ASP A 318 17.75 9.27 -3.45
CA ASP A 318 16.49 8.83 -2.83
C ASP A 318 16.49 7.32 -2.52
N ILE A 319 17.11 6.49 -3.36
CA ILE A 319 17.32 5.05 -3.12
C ILE A 319 18.22 4.88 -1.89
N ALA A 320 19.35 5.60 -1.85
CA ALA A 320 20.29 5.53 -0.74
C ALA A 320 19.64 5.96 0.59
N ALA A 321 18.90 7.07 0.57
CA ALA A 321 18.14 7.54 1.72
C ALA A 321 17.10 6.51 2.16
N TRP A 322 16.36 5.90 1.23
CA TRP A 322 15.35 4.89 1.58
C TRP A 322 15.97 3.64 2.21
N CYS A 323 17.08 3.13 1.68
CA CYS A 323 17.79 1.99 2.26
C CYS A 323 18.30 2.31 3.68
N ALA A 324 18.84 3.51 3.90
CA ALA A 324 19.29 3.95 5.23
C ALA A 324 18.13 4.10 6.23
N LEU A 325 16.98 4.62 5.77
CA LEU A 325 15.75 4.70 6.55
C LEU A 325 15.28 3.30 7.01
N LYS A 326 15.46 2.29 6.16
CA LYS A 326 15.13 0.88 6.43
C LYS A 326 16.16 0.12 7.26
N GLY A 327 17.19 0.81 7.75
CA GLY A 327 18.13 0.26 8.73
C GLY A 327 19.46 -0.24 8.13
N MET A 328 19.66 -0.14 6.82
CA MET A 328 20.92 -0.54 6.19
C MET A 328 22.00 0.52 6.36
N THR A 329 23.26 0.11 6.42
CA THR A 329 24.39 1.04 6.23
C THR A 329 24.57 1.26 4.74
N VAL A 330 24.57 2.52 4.30
CA VAL A 330 24.59 2.89 2.88
C VAL A 330 25.75 3.82 2.62
N THR A 331 26.55 3.51 1.61
CA THR A 331 27.55 4.44 1.06
C THR A 331 27.02 5.02 -0.25
N LEU A 332 27.16 6.33 -0.43
CA LEU A 332 26.67 7.06 -1.60
C LEU A 332 27.85 7.69 -2.34
N GLN A 333 28.11 7.19 -3.53
CA GLN A 333 29.19 7.64 -4.40
C GLN A 333 28.67 8.57 -5.50
N ASP A 334 29.44 9.62 -5.78
CA ASP A 334 29.40 10.42 -7.01
C ASP A 334 30.81 10.97 -7.28
N GLN A 335 30.99 11.73 -8.35
CA GLN A 335 32.30 12.27 -8.76
C GLN A 335 32.95 13.16 -7.69
N ASP A 336 32.14 13.89 -6.92
CA ASP A 336 32.60 14.84 -5.93
C ASP A 336 31.55 15.08 -4.82
N MET A 337 31.97 15.70 -3.72
CA MET A 337 31.09 16.00 -2.60
C MET A 337 30.00 17.03 -2.92
N ALA A 338 30.20 17.91 -3.91
CA ALA A 338 29.21 18.92 -4.27
C ALA A 338 27.99 18.27 -4.94
N ARG A 339 28.17 17.15 -5.66
CA ARG A 339 27.08 16.34 -6.22
C ARG A 339 26.37 15.49 -5.16
N ILE A 340 27.10 15.04 -4.14
CA ILE A 340 26.54 14.23 -3.04
C ILE A 340 25.72 15.08 -2.05
N ALA A 341 26.17 16.30 -1.73
CA ALA A 341 25.55 17.14 -0.70
C ALA A 341 24.04 17.39 -0.88
N PRO A 342 23.51 17.67 -2.10
CA PRO A 342 22.08 17.81 -2.32
C PRO A 342 21.26 16.55 -1.96
N ALA A 343 21.80 15.35 -2.21
CA ALA A 343 21.15 14.09 -1.84
C ALA A 343 21.07 13.93 -0.31
N LEU A 344 22.17 14.23 0.40
CA LEU A 344 22.20 14.18 1.87
C LEU A 344 21.19 15.16 2.49
N LYS A 345 21.05 16.37 1.92
CA LYS A 345 20.04 17.35 2.36
C LYS A 345 18.63 16.78 2.24
N ARG A 346 18.26 16.26 1.06
CA ARG A 346 16.94 15.62 0.84
C ARG A 346 16.71 14.43 1.76
N ALA A 347 17.73 13.63 2.02
CA ALA A 347 17.67 12.50 2.95
C ALA A 347 17.35 12.97 4.38
N GLY A 348 18.01 14.02 4.87
CA GLY A 348 17.72 14.61 6.18
C GLY A 348 16.27 15.09 6.32
N GLU A 349 15.74 15.76 5.30
CA GLU A 349 14.34 16.20 5.24
C GLU A 349 13.37 15.00 5.25
N LEU A 350 13.69 13.95 4.49
CA LEU A 350 12.91 12.72 4.47
C LEU A 350 12.88 12.05 5.85
N PHE A 351 14.03 11.92 6.52
CA PHE A 351 14.14 11.26 7.83
C PHE A 351 13.37 12.01 8.91
N ALA A 352 13.52 13.34 8.97
CA ALA A 352 12.78 14.18 9.89
C ALA A 352 11.25 14.03 9.70
N ARG A 353 10.79 14.04 8.44
CA ARG A 353 9.36 13.93 8.12
C ARG A 353 8.79 12.55 8.44
N ARG A 354 9.53 11.47 8.18
CA ARG A 354 9.05 10.08 8.31
C ARG A 354 9.09 9.56 9.73
N LEU A 355 10.20 9.77 10.44
CA LEU A 355 10.40 9.19 11.78
C LEU A 355 9.79 10.04 12.89
N LYS A 356 9.69 11.37 12.70
CA LYS A 356 9.15 12.34 13.68
C LYS A 356 9.82 12.32 15.07
N ASP A 357 10.86 11.50 15.24
CA ASP A 357 11.71 11.40 16.40
C ASP A 357 13.13 11.84 16.00
N PRO A 358 13.67 12.92 16.58
CA PRO A 358 14.99 13.44 16.23
C PRO A 358 16.12 12.41 16.39
N ARG A 359 16.04 11.51 17.38
CA ARG A 359 17.09 10.50 17.63
C ARG A 359 17.06 9.43 16.56
N LEU A 360 15.87 8.97 16.17
CA LEU A 360 15.73 7.99 15.09
C LEU A 360 16.13 8.61 13.75
N ALA A 361 15.77 9.87 13.50
CA ALA A 361 16.17 10.59 12.30
C ALA A 361 17.70 10.73 12.21
N ARG A 362 18.37 11.05 13.32
CA ARG A 362 19.83 11.10 13.37
C ARG A 362 20.46 9.73 13.13
N ALA A 363 19.95 8.68 13.76
CA ALA A 363 20.43 7.32 13.55
C ALA A 363 20.26 6.84 12.10
N ALA A 364 19.20 7.26 11.41
CA ALA A 364 19.04 7.00 9.97
C ALA A 364 20.05 7.79 9.13
N PHE A 365 20.35 9.02 9.52
CA PHE A 365 21.35 9.85 8.86
C PHE A 365 22.77 9.30 9.04
N ASP A 366 23.15 8.85 10.24
CA ASP A 366 24.48 8.28 10.51
C ASP A 366 24.73 6.97 9.72
N ARG A 367 23.67 6.33 9.21
CA ARG A 367 23.77 5.18 8.29
C ARG A 367 24.01 5.56 6.84
N LEU A 368 23.80 6.82 6.43
CA LEU A 368 24.01 7.29 5.06
C LEU A 368 25.35 8.03 4.97
N ILE A 369 26.34 7.38 4.37
CA ILE A 369 27.74 7.79 4.39
C ILE A 369 28.11 8.30 2.98
N PRO A 370 28.53 9.58 2.82
CA PRO A 370 29.08 10.06 1.56
C PRO A 370 30.42 9.38 1.26
N ASP A 371 30.63 8.92 0.03
CA ASP A 371 31.77 8.10 -0.35
C ASP A 371 32.22 8.39 -1.80
N PRO A 372 32.86 9.54 -2.07
CA PRO A 372 33.29 9.91 -3.42
C PRO A 372 34.35 8.95 -4.01
N SER A 373 35.19 8.32 -3.18
CA SER A 373 36.20 7.33 -3.58
C SER A 373 35.63 5.95 -3.89
N GLY A 374 34.40 5.67 -3.45
CA GLY A 374 33.75 4.38 -3.62
C GLY A 374 34.35 3.29 -2.73
N ASP A 375 34.93 3.64 -1.58
CA ASP A 375 35.58 2.70 -0.65
C ASP A 375 34.58 1.72 -0.01
N GLY A 376 33.27 2.00 -0.11
CA GLY A 376 32.20 1.13 0.33
C GLY A 376 31.96 -0.09 -0.56
N VAL A 377 32.43 -0.09 -1.81
CA VAL A 377 32.18 -1.18 -2.79
C VAL A 377 32.59 -2.57 -2.27
N PRO A 378 33.78 -2.78 -1.69
CA PRO A 378 34.19 -4.11 -1.18
C PRO A 378 33.39 -4.60 0.02
N LEU A 379 32.67 -3.71 0.70
CA LEU A 379 31.91 -4.01 1.92
C LEU A 379 30.42 -4.21 1.64
N ALA A 380 29.94 -3.84 0.45
CA ALA A 380 28.53 -3.90 0.08
C ALA A 380 28.06 -5.32 -0.22
N ASP A 381 26.84 -5.63 0.20
CA ASP A 381 26.12 -6.86 -0.17
C ASP A 381 25.32 -6.64 -1.47
N VAL A 382 24.92 -5.39 -1.71
CA VAL A 382 24.23 -4.93 -2.92
C VAL A 382 24.87 -3.62 -3.39
N VAL A 383 25.31 -3.58 -4.64
CA VAL A 383 25.78 -2.36 -5.32
C VAL A 383 24.70 -1.92 -6.30
N ILE A 384 24.21 -0.69 -6.18
CA ILE A 384 23.12 -0.15 -7.00
C ILE A 384 23.65 0.99 -7.87
N GLU A 385 23.56 0.82 -9.18
CA GLU A 385 23.90 1.83 -10.17
C GLU A 385 22.68 2.71 -10.49
N ALA A 386 22.86 4.03 -10.41
CA ALA A 386 21.87 5.05 -10.74
C ALA A 386 22.52 6.29 -11.40
N ILE A 387 23.48 6.07 -12.29
CA ILE A 387 24.13 7.08 -13.14
C ILE A 387 23.29 7.35 -14.41
N SER A 388 23.82 8.20 -15.30
CA SER A 388 23.14 8.57 -16.55
C SER A 388 22.78 7.36 -17.42
N GLU A 389 21.72 7.51 -18.21
CA GLU A 389 21.16 6.45 -19.07
C GLU A 389 21.98 6.24 -20.36
N GLN A 390 23.31 6.11 -20.22
CA GLN A 390 24.24 5.87 -21.31
C GLN A 390 24.85 4.46 -21.18
N PRO A 391 24.66 3.55 -22.16
CA PRO A 391 25.14 2.18 -22.08
C PRO A 391 26.64 2.06 -21.81
N ASP A 392 27.46 2.85 -22.51
CA ASP A 392 28.92 2.77 -22.39
C ASP A 392 29.42 3.27 -21.03
N ALA A 393 28.80 4.32 -20.49
CA ALA A 393 29.12 4.83 -19.15
C ALA A 393 28.80 3.78 -18.07
N LYS A 394 27.63 3.14 -18.15
CA LYS A 394 27.23 2.06 -17.22
C LYS A 394 28.17 0.86 -17.34
N ARG A 395 28.47 0.40 -18.55
CA ARG A 395 29.41 -0.72 -18.78
C ARG A 395 30.83 -0.41 -18.32
N ALA A 396 31.30 0.83 -18.48
CA ALA A 396 32.60 1.26 -17.97
C ALA A 396 32.63 1.23 -16.43
N LEU A 397 31.55 1.70 -15.79
CA LEU A 397 31.40 1.62 -14.35
C LEU A 397 31.35 0.18 -13.84
N TYR A 398 30.60 -0.71 -14.50
CA TYR A 398 30.53 -2.12 -14.09
C TYR A 398 31.89 -2.81 -14.11
N ARG A 399 32.70 -2.55 -15.15
CA ARG A 399 34.07 -3.07 -15.26
C ARG A 399 34.99 -2.57 -14.15
N SER A 400 34.77 -1.36 -13.63
CA SER A 400 35.57 -0.83 -12.51
C SER A 400 35.07 -1.31 -11.14
N LEU A 401 33.78 -1.59 -11.00
CA LEU A 401 33.17 -2.08 -9.77
C LEU A 401 33.40 -3.57 -9.55
N GLU A 402 33.18 -4.41 -10.56
CA GLU A 402 33.13 -5.86 -10.44
C GLU A 402 34.36 -6.48 -9.73
N PRO A 403 35.62 -6.06 -10.02
CA PRO A 403 36.80 -6.62 -9.35
C PRO A 403 36.89 -6.27 -7.86
N ARG A 404 36.23 -5.19 -7.43
CA ARG A 404 36.24 -4.69 -6.05
C ARG A 404 35.10 -5.26 -5.21
N MET A 405 34.07 -5.80 -5.84
CA MET A 405 32.88 -6.32 -5.18
C MET A 405 33.15 -7.64 -4.45
N LYS A 406 32.34 -7.94 -3.43
CA LYS A 406 32.35 -9.29 -2.84
C LYS A 406 31.99 -10.35 -3.87
N ALA A 407 32.47 -11.57 -3.63
CA ALA A 407 32.19 -12.70 -4.50
C ALA A 407 30.69 -13.00 -4.62
N ASP A 408 29.91 -12.75 -3.57
CA ASP A 408 28.47 -12.95 -3.50
C ASP A 408 27.65 -11.65 -3.64
N ALA A 409 28.26 -10.47 -3.77
CA ALA A 409 27.49 -9.22 -3.88
C ALA A 409 26.63 -9.15 -5.16
N LEU A 410 25.41 -8.62 -5.03
CA LEU A 410 24.56 -8.29 -6.17
C LEU A 410 25.03 -7.01 -6.85
N LEU A 411 25.03 -6.99 -8.18
CA LEU A 411 25.14 -5.76 -8.98
C LEU A 411 23.75 -5.43 -9.53
N ALA A 412 23.17 -4.33 -9.07
CA ALA A 412 21.84 -3.90 -9.47
C ALA A 412 21.91 -2.62 -10.30
N THR A 413 21.17 -2.54 -11.40
CA THR A 413 21.00 -1.30 -12.18
C THR A 413 19.58 -0.75 -12.04
N ASN A 414 19.47 0.57 -11.85
CA ASN A 414 18.19 1.30 -11.87
C ASN A 414 17.86 1.84 -13.27
N THR A 415 18.40 1.23 -14.35
CA THR A 415 18.01 1.58 -15.72
C THR A 415 16.50 1.42 -15.93
N SER A 416 15.91 2.29 -16.76
CA SER A 416 14.48 2.32 -17.04
C SER A 416 14.11 1.86 -18.46
N SER A 417 15.09 1.79 -19.36
CA SER A 417 14.90 1.38 -20.76
C SER A 417 15.99 0.47 -21.33
N LEU A 418 17.21 0.46 -20.77
CA LEU A 418 18.30 -0.34 -21.36
C LEU A 418 18.16 -1.83 -21.06
N SER A 419 18.42 -2.66 -22.07
CA SER A 419 18.36 -4.11 -21.90
C SER A 419 19.52 -4.64 -21.05
N LEU A 420 19.22 -5.57 -20.15
CA LEU A 420 20.23 -6.25 -19.33
C LEU A 420 21.18 -7.09 -20.18
N GLU A 421 20.71 -7.56 -21.34
CA GLU A 421 21.51 -8.22 -22.40
C GLU A 421 22.67 -7.33 -22.84
N THR A 422 22.40 -6.06 -23.11
CA THR A 422 23.44 -5.10 -23.52
C THR A 422 24.36 -4.73 -22.37
N LEU A 423 23.79 -4.53 -21.18
CA LEU A 423 24.53 -4.05 -20.01
C LEU A 423 25.45 -5.12 -19.41
N ARG A 424 25.10 -6.40 -19.51
CA ARG A 424 25.94 -7.50 -19.00
C ARG A 424 27.18 -7.76 -19.87
N ALA A 425 27.22 -7.22 -21.09
CA ALA A 425 28.30 -7.46 -22.03
C ALA A 425 29.65 -6.94 -21.48
N GLY A 426 30.58 -7.86 -21.25
CA GLY A 426 31.92 -7.58 -20.73
C GLY A 426 32.08 -7.73 -19.21
N LEU A 427 31.05 -8.19 -18.50
CA LEU A 427 31.17 -8.64 -17.11
C LEU A 427 31.84 -10.03 -17.04
N VAL A 428 32.67 -10.25 -16.03
CA VAL A 428 33.30 -11.54 -15.72
C VAL A 428 32.26 -12.52 -15.17
N ARG A 429 31.31 -12.03 -14.37
CA ARG A 429 30.23 -12.82 -13.75
C ARG A 429 28.86 -12.19 -14.08
N PRO A 430 28.39 -12.29 -15.34
CA PRO A 430 27.18 -11.60 -15.78
C PRO A 430 25.93 -11.96 -14.97
N GLY A 431 25.83 -13.18 -14.43
CA GLY A 431 24.66 -13.61 -13.65
C GLY A 431 24.47 -12.97 -12.28
N ARG A 432 25.38 -12.06 -11.85
CA ARG A 432 25.12 -11.20 -10.68
C ARG A 432 24.38 -9.91 -11.03
N LEU A 433 24.29 -9.55 -12.31
CA LEU A 433 23.66 -8.32 -12.78
C LEU A 433 22.15 -8.51 -12.83
N VAL A 434 21.44 -7.67 -12.10
CA VAL A 434 19.97 -7.62 -12.06
C VAL A 434 19.49 -6.18 -12.28
N GLY A 435 18.29 -6.01 -12.83
CA GLY A 435 17.60 -4.73 -12.80
C GLY A 435 16.80 -4.61 -11.50
N ILE A 436 16.95 -3.48 -10.81
CA ILE A 436 16.09 -3.09 -9.68
C ILE A 436 15.56 -1.70 -10.03
N HIS A 437 14.47 -1.68 -10.80
CA HIS A 437 13.91 -0.46 -11.36
C HIS A 437 12.94 0.17 -10.34
N PHE A 438 13.39 1.27 -9.73
CA PHE A 438 12.59 2.09 -8.82
C PHE A 438 11.83 3.18 -9.57
N PHE A 439 10.65 3.54 -9.07
CA PHE A 439 9.84 4.63 -9.60
C PHE A 439 9.96 5.90 -8.75
N ASN A 440 10.04 7.06 -9.39
CA ASN A 440 10.10 8.36 -8.73
C ASN A 440 8.70 8.83 -8.29
N PRO A 441 8.50 9.29 -7.05
CA PRO A 441 9.45 9.32 -5.92
C PRO A 441 9.56 7.98 -5.19
N VAL A 442 10.79 7.56 -4.89
CA VAL A 442 11.10 6.28 -4.24
C VAL A 442 10.33 6.13 -2.91
N ALA A 443 10.19 7.20 -2.13
CA ALA A 443 9.49 7.14 -0.86
C ALA A 443 7.96 6.96 -0.98
N LYS A 444 7.36 7.16 -2.17
CA LYS A 444 5.91 7.07 -2.41
C LYS A 444 5.53 5.84 -3.22
N MET A 445 6.32 5.49 -4.23
CA MET A 445 6.00 4.38 -5.13
C MET A 445 6.32 3.04 -4.47
N PRO A 446 5.35 2.14 -4.31
CA PRO A 446 5.56 0.88 -3.60
C PRO A 446 6.20 -0.21 -4.46
N LEU A 447 5.96 -0.20 -5.76
CA LEU A 447 6.46 -1.19 -6.71
C LEU A 447 7.95 -0.99 -7.02
N VAL A 448 8.66 -2.10 -7.21
CA VAL A 448 9.98 -2.17 -7.83
C VAL A 448 9.98 -3.34 -8.80
N GLU A 449 10.31 -3.09 -10.07
CA GLU A 449 10.49 -4.17 -11.05
C GLU A 449 11.87 -4.80 -10.85
N VAL A 450 11.88 -6.10 -10.56
CA VAL A 450 13.09 -6.92 -10.43
C VAL A 450 13.32 -7.60 -11.77
N VAL A 451 14.14 -6.97 -12.59
CA VAL A 451 14.36 -7.36 -13.97
C VAL A 451 15.50 -8.37 -14.05
N HIS A 452 15.27 -9.46 -14.76
CA HIS A 452 16.29 -10.47 -15.00
C HIS A 452 16.50 -10.69 -16.50
N ALA A 453 17.75 -10.98 -16.81
CA ALA A 453 18.25 -11.42 -18.08
C ALA A 453 17.56 -12.72 -18.58
N GLU A 454 17.36 -12.86 -19.89
CA GLU A 454 16.99 -14.16 -20.44
C GLU A 454 18.05 -15.23 -20.10
N GLY A 455 17.59 -16.40 -19.65
CA GLY A 455 18.42 -17.53 -19.22
C GLY A 455 18.96 -17.45 -17.78
N ASP A 456 18.72 -16.34 -17.06
CA ASP A 456 19.33 -16.03 -15.75
C ASP A 456 18.31 -15.88 -14.61
N ALA A 457 17.16 -16.54 -14.73
CA ALA A 457 16.12 -16.59 -13.70
C ALA A 457 16.55 -17.50 -12.54
N GLY A 458 17.59 -17.10 -11.81
CA GLY A 458 18.24 -17.89 -10.77
C GLY A 458 18.31 -17.18 -9.41
N ASP A 459 19.34 -17.56 -8.63
CA ASP A 459 19.61 -17.06 -7.27
C ASP A 459 19.69 -15.53 -7.20
N ALA A 460 20.29 -14.86 -8.20
CA ALA A 460 20.43 -13.40 -8.19
C ALA A 460 19.08 -12.67 -8.20
N GLN A 461 18.11 -13.16 -8.96
CA GLN A 461 16.75 -12.61 -8.98
C GLN A 461 16.07 -12.80 -7.63
N ALA A 462 16.16 -14.00 -7.04
CA ALA A 462 15.57 -14.27 -5.73
C ALA A 462 16.19 -13.36 -4.66
N ARG A 463 17.51 -13.18 -4.66
CA ARG A 463 18.21 -12.27 -3.75
C ARG A 463 17.81 -10.81 -3.96
N ALA A 464 17.61 -10.39 -5.21
CA ALA A 464 17.13 -9.06 -5.54
C ALA A 464 15.69 -8.83 -5.04
N CYS A 465 14.79 -9.80 -5.24
CA CYS A 465 13.44 -9.76 -4.69
C CYS A 465 13.46 -9.71 -3.16
N ALA A 466 14.32 -10.50 -2.50
CA ALA A 466 14.50 -10.48 -1.05
C ALA A 466 14.98 -9.11 -0.54
N PHE A 467 15.95 -8.50 -1.23
CA PHE A 467 16.39 -7.14 -0.94
C PHE A 467 15.26 -6.12 -1.08
N VAL A 468 14.47 -6.18 -2.15
CA VAL A 468 13.31 -5.31 -2.38
C VAL A 468 12.26 -5.48 -1.26
N GLY A 469 11.98 -6.73 -0.86
CA GLY A 469 11.10 -7.03 0.27
C GLY A 469 11.63 -6.48 1.60
N GLN A 470 12.94 -6.60 1.85
CA GLN A 470 13.61 -6.09 3.05
C GLN A 470 13.45 -4.57 3.21
N ILE A 471 13.43 -3.82 2.12
CA ILE A 471 13.25 -2.36 2.14
C ILE A 471 11.76 -1.92 2.09
N ASP A 472 10.83 -2.82 2.42
CA ASP A 472 9.38 -2.65 2.38
C ASP A 472 8.85 -2.15 1.02
N LYS A 473 9.33 -2.77 -0.06
CA LYS A 473 8.84 -2.57 -1.43
C LYS A 473 8.20 -3.83 -1.97
N LEU A 474 7.34 -3.67 -2.97
CA LEU A 474 6.65 -4.75 -3.66
C LEU A 474 7.52 -5.22 -4.82
N ALA A 475 8.05 -6.43 -4.71
CA ALA A 475 8.91 -7.03 -5.73
C ALA A 475 8.07 -7.64 -6.84
N LEU A 476 8.24 -7.11 -8.06
CA LEU A 476 7.66 -7.69 -9.27
C LEU A 476 8.77 -8.29 -10.13
N PRO A 477 8.90 -9.62 -10.19
CA PRO A 477 9.74 -10.30 -11.16
C PRO A 477 9.32 -9.98 -12.60
N VAL A 478 10.25 -9.47 -13.42
CA VAL A 478 10.03 -9.15 -14.85
C VAL A 478 11.22 -9.63 -15.68
N ARG A 479 11.00 -10.15 -16.88
CA ARG A 479 12.09 -10.44 -17.84
C ARG A 479 12.53 -9.15 -18.53
N SER A 480 13.82 -9.05 -18.85
CA SER A 480 14.38 -7.94 -19.63
C SER A 480 13.65 -7.79 -20.96
N ALA A 481 13.11 -6.59 -21.19
CA ALA A 481 12.45 -6.18 -22.42
C ALA A 481 12.42 -4.64 -22.46
N PRO A 482 12.35 -4.01 -23.65
CA PRO A 482 12.18 -2.56 -23.77
C PRO A 482 11.03 -2.04 -22.91
N GLY A 483 11.35 -1.15 -21.96
CA GLY A 483 10.39 -0.56 -21.02
C GLY A 483 9.77 -1.53 -19.99
N PHE A 484 10.30 -2.75 -19.85
CA PHE A 484 9.85 -3.79 -18.92
C PHE A 484 8.34 -4.05 -18.99
N LEU A 485 7.60 -3.88 -17.88
CA LEU A 485 6.14 -3.86 -17.88
C LEU A 485 5.63 -2.42 -17.81
N VAL A 486 5.99 -1.67 -16.77
CA VAL A 486 5.28 -0.42 -16.43
C VAL A 486 5.46 0.66 -17.49
N ASN A 487 6.69 0.93 -17.93
CA ASN A 487 6.94 1.97 -18.93
C ASN A 487 6.38 1.55 -20.30
N ALA A 488 6.46 0.25 -20.60
CA ALA A 488 5.94 -0.31 -21.83
C ALA A 488 4.43 -0.16 -22.01
N VAL A 489 3.64 -0.24 -20.93
CA VAL A 489 2.18 -0.07 -21.01
C VAL A 489 1.76 1.41 -20.92
N LEU A 490 2.58 2.26 -20.31
CA LEU A 490 2.31 3.71 -20.20
C LEU A 490 2.56 4.47 -21.50
N ALA A 491 3.55 4.07 -22.29
CA ALA A 491 3.85 4.74 -23.55
C ALA A 491 2.65 4.77 -24.53
N PRO A 492 2.02 3.64 -24.90
CA PRO A 492 0.89 3.65 -25.82
C PRO A 492 -0.34 4.39 -25.24
N TYR A 493 -0.53 4.34 -23.92
CA TYR A 493 -1.55 5.13 -23.22
C TYR A 493 -1.37 6.64 -23.41
N MET A 494 -0.15 7.14 -23.19
CA MET A 494 0.15 8.56 -23.37
C MET A 494 0.10 8.97 -24.84
N LEU A 495 0.57 8.13 -25.76
CA LEU A 495 0.52 8.41 -27.20
C LEU A 495 -0.92 8.53 -27.69
N GLU A 496 -1.84 7.68 -27.23
CA GLU A 496 -3.25 7.77 -27.60
C GLU A 496 -3.93 9.04 -27.05
N ALA A 497 -3.54 9.47 -25.85
CA ALA A 497 -3.97 10.75 -25.29
C ALA A 497 -3.47 11.94 -26.13
N MET A 498 -2.24 11.88 -26.63
CA MET A 498 -1.68 12.91 -27.51
C MET A 498 -2.37 12.93 -28.89
N ARG A 499 -2.69 11.77 -29.46
CA ARG A 499 -3.49 11.68 -30.71
C ARG A 499 -4.88 12.27 -30.55
N SER A 500 -5.51 12.04 -29.39
CA SER A 500 -6.79 12.67 -29.05
C SER A 500 -6.70 14.20 -29.07
N VAL A 501 -5.56 14.77 -28.68
CA VAL A 501 -5.31 16.23 -28.79
C VAL A 501 -5.11 16.66 -30.24
N ASP A 502 -4.39 15.88 -31.06
CA ASP A 502 -4.23 16.14 -32.49
C ASP A 502 -5.58 16.13 -33.25
N GLU A 503 -6.56 15.36 -32.77
CA GLU A 503 -7.95 15.33 -33.26
C GLU A 503 -8.80 16.52 -32.81
N GLY A 504 -8.24 17.44 -32.03
CA GLY A 504 -8.89 18.67 -31.60
C GLY A 504 -9.46 18.65 -30.19
N LEU A 505 -9.24 17.58 -29.41
CA LEU A 505 -9.66 17.58 -27.99
C LEU A 505 -8.73 18.45 -27.14
N ALA A 506 -9.34 19.22 -26.23
CA ALA A 506 -8.58 20.00 -25.26
C ALA A 506 -7.82 19.06 -24.29
N PRO A 507 -6.54 19.32 -23.98
CA PRO A 507 -5.77 18.53 -23.01
C PRO A 507 -6.49 18.32 -21.66
N GLN A 508 -7.19 19.36 -21.18
CA GLN A 508 -7.96 19.32 -19.95
C GLN A 508 -9.12 18.33 -20.02
N ALA A 509 -9.77 18.17 -21.18
CA ALA A 509 -10.87 17.23 -21.35
C ALA A 509 -10.36 15.77 -21.35
N VAL A 510 -9.22 15.53 -22.01
CA VAL A 510 -8.53 14.21 -22.01
C VAL A 510 -8.12 13.81 -20.59
N ASP A 511 -7.45 14.72 -19.87
CA ASP A 511 -7.04 14.47 -18.49
C ASP A 511 -8.22 14.31 -17.54
N ALA A 512 -9.26 15.13 -17.68
CA ALA A 512 -10.47 15.04 -16.87
C ALA A 512 -11.20 13.70 -17.09
N ALA A 513 -11.23 13.17 -18.32
CA ALA A 513 -11.82 11.87 -18.62
C ALA A 513 -11.13 10.75 -17.84
N MET A 514 -9.80 10.76 -17.79
CA MET A 514 -9.03 9.71 -17.11
C MET A 514 -9.04 9.87 -15.58
N VAL A 515 -9.08 11.11 -15.08
CA VAL A 515 -9.32 11.35 -13.64
C VAL A 515 -10.73 10.91 -13.24
N ALA A 516 -11.74 11.18 -14.08
CA ALA A 516 -13.11 10.70 -13.87
C ALA A 516 -13.24 9.19 -14.02
N PHE A 517 -12.37 8.53 -14.80
CA PHE A 517 -12.23 7.07 -14.80
C PHE A 517 -11.60 6.54 -13.50
N GLY A 518 -10.87 7.38 -12.76
CA GLY A 518 -10.26 7.03 -11.47
C GLY A 518 -8.74 6.91 -11.48
N MET A 519 -8.07 7.36 -12.54
CA MET A 519 -6.61 7.51 -12.53
C MET A 519 -6.22 8.66 -11.57
N PRO A 520 -5.09 8.55 -10.85
CA PRO A 520 -4.64 9.59 -9.91
C PRO A 520 -4.21 10.89 -10.60
N MET A 521 -3.85 10.81 -11.88
CA MET A 521 -3.38 11.91 -12.71
C MET A 521 -3.80 11.62 -14.16
N GLY A 522 -4.09 12.68 -14.93
CA GLY A 522 -4.38 12.53 -16.36
C GLY A 522 -3.12 12.20 -17.18
N PRO A 523 -3.27 11.57 -18.35
CA PRO A 523 -2.16 11.12 -19.17
C PRO A 523 -1.24 12.24 -19.65
N LEU A 524 -1.77 13.44 -19.93
CA LEU A 524 -0.98 14.56 -20.44
C LEU A 524 -0.22 15.25 -19.31
N GLU A 525 -0.82 15.44 -18.14
CA GLU A 525 -0.11 15.88 -16.94
C GLU A 525 0.99 14.88 -16.52
N LEU A 526 0.72 13.57 -16.68
CA LEU A 526 1.71 12.53 -16.44
C LEU A 526 2.88 12.64 -17.43
N ALA A 527 2.60 12.80 -18.73
CA ALA A 527 3.62 12.98 -19.75
C ALA A 527 4.50 14.22 -19.49
N ASP A 528 3.91 15.34 -19.08
CA ASP A 528 4.65 16.54 -18.68
C ASP A 528 5.51 16.31 -17.41
N THR A 529 5.02 15.50 -16.47
CA THR A 529 5.73 15.19 -15.22
C THR A 529 6.94 14.29 -15.45
N VAL A 530 6.80 13.30 -16.32
CA VAL A 530 7.89 12.39 -16.73
C VAL A 530 8.89 13.14 -17.61
N GLY A 531 8.40 13.93 -18.58
CA GLY A 531 9.18 14.65 -19.57
C GLY A 531 8.85 14.19 -20.98
N LEU A 532 8.57 15.14 -21.87
CA LEU A 532 8.12 14.85 -23.24
C LEU A 532 9.20 14.22 -24.12
N ASP A 533 10.47 14.48 -23.83
CA ASP A 533 11.61 13.85 -24.50
C ASP A 533 11.75 12.36 -24.15
N ILE A 534 11.47 12.00 -22.90
CA ILE A 534 11.42 10.60 -22.46
C ILE A 534 10.24 9.89 -23.10
N ALA A 535 9.07 10.55 -23.15
CA ALA A 535 7.89 10.02 -23.83
C ALA A 535 8.14 9.76 -25.32
N ARG A 536 8.89 10.65 -26.01
CA ARG A 536 9.31 10.42 -27.41
C ARG A 536 10.24 9.21 -27.52
N ALA A 537 11.28 9.13 -26.70
CA ALA A 537 12.24 8.02 -26.76
C ALA A 537 11.56 6.67 -26.53
N ALA A 538 10.69 6.59 -25.52
CA ALA A 538 9.89 5.38 -25.26
C ALA A 538 8.89 5.10 -26.40
N GLY A 539 8.29 6.15 -26.97
CA GLY A 539 7.40 6.03 -28.12
C GLY A 539 8.11 5.48 -29.36
N GLU A 540 9.29 5.97 -29.71
CA GLU A 540 10.07 5.50 -30.87
C GLU A 540 10.47 4.02 -30.74
N GLU A 541 10.86 3.60 -29.54
CA GLU A 541 11.25 2.21 -29.27
C GLU A 541 10.06 1.24 -29.29
N LEU A 542 8.86 1.71 -28.89
CA LEU A 542 7.68 0.86 -28.71
C LEU A 542 6.64 0.96 -29.84
N ALA A 543 6.65 2.04 -30.64
CA ALA A 543 5.62 2.32 -31.64
C ALA A 543 5.75 1.51 -32.94
N GLY A 544 6.76 0.64 -33.06
CA GLY A 544 6.93 -0.24 -34.22
C GLY A 544 6.94 0.48 -35.57
N GLY A 545 7.35 1.75 -35.60
CA GLY A 545 7.37 2.59 -36.80
C GLY A 545 6.17 3.54 -37.00
N ALA A 546 5.21 3.62 -36.09
CA ALA A 546 4.15 4.63 -36.18
C ALA A 546 4.70 6.05 -35.93
N ALA A 547 4.25 7.03 -36.73
CA ALA A 547 4.69 8.41 -36.59
C ALA A 547 4.33 8.99 -35.21
N PRO A 548 5.22 9.77 -34.57
CA PRO A 548 4.92 10.41 -33.31
C PRO A 548 3.77 11.42 -33.48
N PRO A 549 2.92 11.62 -32.44
CA PRO A 549 1.87 12.63 -32.45
C PRO A 549 2.42 14.02 -32.81
N ARG A 550 1.67 14.80 -33.59
CA ARG A 550 2.09 16.12 -34.08
C ARG A 550 2.31 17.08 -32.93
N CYS A 551 1.40 17.09 -31.96
CA CYS A 551 1.53 17.91 -30.76
C CYS A 551 2.78 17.61 -29.94
N LEU A 552 3.28 16.36 -29.94
CA LEU A 552 4.53 16.00 -29.27
C LEU A 552 5.73 16.58 -30.02
N ALA A 553 5.77 16.39 -31.34
CA ALA A 553 6.86 16.90 -32.19
C ALA A 553 6.96 18.43 -32.13
N ASP A 554 5.83 19.13 -32.26
CA ASP A 554 5.77 20.60 -32.24
C ASP A 554 6.26 21.18 -30.90
N ARG A 555 5.92 20.54 -29.78
CA ARG A 555 6.36 20.97 -28.44
C ARG A 555 7.85 20.74 -28.21
N LEU A 556 8.37 19.60 -28.65
CA LEU A 556 9.80 19.31 -28.58
C LEU A 556 10.61 20.29 -29.43
N ALA A 557 10.11 20.66 -30.62
CA ALA A 557 10.72 21.68 -31.46
C ALA A 557 10.77 23.06 -30.80
N ARG A 558 9.84 23.35 -29.87
CA ARG A 558 9.80 24.59 -29.06
C ARG A 558 10.60 24.50 -27.76
N GLY A 559 11.23 23.37 -27.46
CA GLY A 559 11.93 23.15 -26.18
C GLY A 559 10.98 23.02 -24.98
N GLU A 560 9.70 22.76 -25.22
CA GLU A 560 8.70 22.51 -24.18
C GLU A 560 8.82 21.05 -23.73
N LEU A 561 9.56 20.80 -22.65
CA LEU A 561 9.85 19.46 -22.12
C LEU A 561 8.97 19.07 -20.91
N GLY A 562 7.93 19.85 -20.60
CA GLY A 562 7.04 19.64 -19.47
C GLY A 562 7.53 20.32 -18.19
N ARG A 563 7.39 19.63 -17.05
CA ARG A 563 7.67 20.20 -15.71
C ARG A 563 9.10 20.72 -15.57
N LYS A 564 10.07 20.09 -16.24
CA LYS A 564 11.50 20.45 -16.12
C LYS A 564 11.86 21.75 -16.85
N SER A 565 11.15 22.08 -17.92
CA SER A 565 11.30 23.36 -18.65
C SER A 565 10.29 24.41 -18.18
N GLY A 566 9.37 24.07 -17.28
CA GLY A 566 8.29 24.95 -16.84
C GLY A 566 7.10 25.01 -17.79
N GLN A 567 7.15 24.32 -18.94
CA GLN A 567 6.14 24.38 -20.00
C GLN A 567 6.10 23.06 -20.79
N GLY A 568 4.88 22.54 -20.98
CA GLY A 568 4.54 21.39 -21.82
C GLY A 568 3.08 21.50 -22.28
N PHE A 569 2.30 20.42 -22.14
CA PHE A 569 0.83 20.48 -22.28
C PHE A 569 0.21 21.49 -21.31
N TYR A 570 0.82 21.67 -20.14
CA TYR A 570 0.46 22.68 -19.17
C TYR A 570 1.63 23.64 -18.89
N ALA A 571 1.29 24.83 -18.41
CA ALA A 571 2.28 25.69 -17.77
C ALA A 571 2.53 25.19 -16.34
N TRP A 572 3.78 25.18 -15.90
CA TRP A 572 4.16 24.66 -14.57
C TRP A 572 4.67 25.79 -13.68
N ARG A 573 4.01 25.98 -12.53
CA ARG A 573 4.42 26.95 -11.50
C ARG A 573 4.53 26.24 -10.16
N ASP A 574 5.67 26.42 -9.47
CA ASP A 574 5.98 25.75 -8.21
C ASP A 574 5.80 24.22 -8.24
N GLY A 575 6.08 23.62 -9.40
CA GLY A 575 5.95 22.18 -9.62
C GLY A 575 4.50 21.68 -9.71
N LYS A 576 3.52 22.55 -9.94
CA LYS A 576 2.11 22.21 -10.21
C LYS A 576 1.70 22.67 -11.60
N ALA A 577 0.90 21.85 -12.28
CA ALA A 577 0.27 22.21 -13.54
C ALA A 577 -0.78 23.31 -13.33
N VAL A 578 -0.68 24.40 -14.10
CA VAL A 578 -1.68 25.46 -14.15
C VAL A 578 -2.78 25.04 -15.12
N LYS A 579 -3.91 24.59 -14.57
CA LYS A 579 -5.10 24.23 -15.34
C LYS A 579 -6.05 25.43 -15.35
N ASN A 580 -6.35 25.98 -16.53
CA ASN A 580 -7.32 27.07 -16.65
C ASN A 580 -8.70 26.57 -16.19
N ALA A 581 -9.36 27.35 -15.33
CA ALA A 581 -10.71 27.06 -14.81
C ALA A 581 -11.84 27.34 -15.81
N GLY A 582 -11.59 27.15 -17.11
CA GLY A 582 -12.65 27.11 -18.10
C GLY A 582 -13.47 25.83 -17.90
N GLU A 583 -14.78 25.89 -18.12
CA GLU A 583 -15.62 24.69 -18.09
C GLU A 583 -14.97 23.60 -18.97
N PRO A 584 -14.63 22.42 -18.41
CA PRO A 584 -14.16 21.34 -19.24
C PRO A 584 -15.29 21.04 -20.21
N ALA A 585 -15.07 21.28 -21.50
CA ALA A 585 -15.92 20.70 -22.53
C ALA A 585 -16.05 19.22 -22.16
N GLY A 586 -17.27 18.78 -21.84
CA GLY A 586 -17.50 17.47 -21.25
C GLY A 586 -16.78 16.42 -22.08
N ALA A 587 -15.96 15.60 -21.43
CA ALA A 587 -15.22 14.56 -22.13
C ALA A 587 -16.19 13.73 -22.97
N PRO A 588 -15.91 13.51 -24.28
CA PRO A 588 -16.76 12.70 -25.12
C PRO A 588 -17.06 11.35 -24.47
N PRO A 589 -18.31 10.86 -24.53
CA PRO A 589 -18.64 9.52 -24.05
C PRO A 589 -17.71 8.48 -24.69
N GLY A 590 -17.18 7.57 -23.88
CA GLY A 590 -16.27 6.52 -24.34
C GLY A 590 -14.81 6.94 -24.50
N LEU A 591 -14.44 8.21 -24.30
CA LEU A 591 -13.04 8.65 -24.40
C LEU A 591 -12.13 7.88 -23.45
N ALA A 592 -12.52 7.71 -22.18
CA ALA A 592 -11.72 6.96 -21.21
C ALA A 592 -11.44 5.52 -21.65
N ARG A 593 -12.44 4.84 -22.24
CA ARG A 593 -12.29 3.48 -22.76
C ARG A 593 -11.32 3.44 -23.94
N ARG A 594 -11.46 4.38 -24.87
CA ARG A 594 -10.52 4.52 -25.99
C ARG A 594 -9.09 4.74 -25.50
N LEU A 595 -8.90 5.62 -24.52
CA LEU A 595 -7.57 5.94 -23.97
C LEU A 595 -6.96 4.75 -23.23
N ILE A 596 -7.75 3.96 -22.51
CA ILE A 596 -7.22 2.82 -21.74
C ILE A 596 -6.97 1.57 -22.58
N GLN A 597 -7.64 1.43 -23.73
CA GLN A 597 -7.53 0.23 -24.56
C GLN A 597 -6.07 -0.10 -24.99
N PRO A 598 -5.25 0.86 -25.45
CA PRO A 598 -3.84 0.59 -25.77
C PRO A 598 -3.00 0.13 -24.58
N LEU A 599 -3.32 0.60 -23.36
CA LEU A 599 -2.66 0.14 -22.14
C LEU A 599 -2.98 -1.32 -21.86
N ILE A 600 -4.25 -1.72 -22.04
CA ILE A 600 -4.71 -3.09 -21.85
C ILE A 600 -4.06 -4.02 -22.87
N ASP A 601 -4.04 -3.62 -24.15
CA ASP A 601 -3.46 -4.43 -25.22
C ASP A 601 -1.95 -4.59 -25.04
N ALA A 602 -1.25 -3.53 -24.64
CA ALA A 602 0.15 -3.61 -24.27
C ALA A 602 0.38 -4.52 -23.07
N THR A 603 -0.50 -4.48 -22.06
CA THR A 603 -0.41 -5.36 -20.88
C THR A 603 -0.55 -6.83 -21.28
N ARG A 604 -1.53 -7.15 -22.14
CA ARG A 604 -1.72 -8.50 -22.69
C ARG A 604 -0.46 -8.96 -23.43
N GLN A 605 0.08 -8.13 -24.31
CA GLN A 605 1.28 -8.46 -25.07
C GLN A 605 2.47 -8.82 -24.17
N ARG A 606 2.61 -8.16 -23.01
CA ARG A 606 3.68 -8.48 -22.04
C ARG A 606 3.47 -9.82 -21.35
N VAL A 607 2.23 -10.20 -21.07
CA VAL A 607 1.91 -11.53 -20.54
C VAL A 607 2.15 -12.60 -21.60
N ASP A 608 1.66 -12.40 -22.82
CA ASP A 608 1.80 -13.35 -23.93
C ASP A 608 3.27 -13.58 -24.32
N ALA A 609 4.10 -12.54 -24.23
CA ALA A 609 5.55 -12.61 -24.45
C ALA A 609 6.33 -13.22 -23.27
N GLY A 610 5.66 -13.59 -22.16
CA GLY A 610 6.31 -14.14 -20.97
C GLY A 610 7.21 -13.14 -20.23
N ILE A 611 7.00 -11.84 -20.44
CA ILE A 611 7.76 -10.78 -19.75
C ILE A 611 7.38 -10.72 -18.27
N VAL A 612 6.11 -11.00 -17.98
CA VAL A 612 5.57 -11.20 -16.63
C VAL A 612 4.94 -12.58 -16.58
N ALA A 613 5.05 -13.27 -15.44
CA ALA A 613 4.67 -14.67 -15.35
C ALA A 613 3.18 -14.95 -15.62
N ASP A 614 2.29 -14.01 -15.29
CA ASP A 614 0.85 -14.13 -15.54
C ASP A 614 0.11 -12.79 -15.46
N ALA A 615 -1.18 -12.83 -15.82
CA ALA A 615 -2.09 -11.68 -15.84
C ALA A 615 -2.31 -11.03 -14.47
N ASP A 616 -2.28 -11.80 -13.38
CA ASP A 616 -2.47 -11.28 -12.02
C ASP A 616 -1.26 -10.43 -11.60
N LEU A 617 -0.04 -10.89 -11.87
CA LEU A 617 1.17 -10.10 -11.61
C LEU A 617 1.28 -8.88 -12.54
N ALA A 618 0.83 -9.00 -13.79
CA ALA A 618 0.75 -7.86 -14.71
C ALA A 618 -0.20 -6.80 -14.17
N ASP A 619 -1.42 -7.19 -13.75
CA ASP A 619 -2.37 -6.27 -13.12
C ASP A 619 -1.79 -5.62 -11.86
N ALA A 620 -1.13 -6.41 -11.01
CA ALA A 620 -0.49 -5.91 -9.80
C ALA A 620 0.59 -4.86 -10.13
N GLY A 621 1.44 -5.15 -11.10
CA GLY A 621 2.47 -4.23 -11.58
C GLY A 621 1.89 -2.93 -12.12
N VAL A 622 0.83 -3.01 -12.93
CA VAL A 622 0.21 -1.82 -13.49
C VAL A 622 -0.51 -0.99 -12.41
N ILE A 623 -1.26 -1.62 -11.49
CA ILE A 623 -1.91 -0.89 -10.38
C ILE A 623 -0.89 -0.20 -9.47
N PHE A 624 0.14 -0.92 -9.00
CA PHE A 624 1.09 -0.38 -8.04
C PHE A 624 2.21 0.45 -8.67
N GLY A 625 2.41 0.34 -9.98
CA GLY A 625 3.41 1.08 -10.75
C GLY A 625 2.87 2.36 -11.39
N THR A 626 1.69 2.30 -12.01
CA THR A 626 1.08 3.46 -12.71
C THR A 626 0.01 4.17 -11.90
N GLY A 627 -0.57 3.49 -10.90
CA GLY A 627 -1.75 3.95 -10.19
C GLY A 627 -3.05 3.66 -10.94
N PHE A 628 -3.09 2.64 -11.79
CA PHE A 628 -4.33 2.18 -12.45
C PHE A 628 -5.46 2.02 -11.42
N ALA A 629 -6.67 2.49 -11.80
CA ALA A 629 -7.83 2.60 -10.92
C ALA A 629 -8.09 1.30 -10.12
N PRO A 630 -7.78 1.23 -8.81
CA PRO A 630 -7.80 -0.04 -8.08
C PRO A 630 -9.19 -0.67 -7.97
N PHE A 631 -10.25 0.14 -7.98
CA PHE A 631 -11.63 -0.34 -7.90
C PHE A 631 -12.09 -1.11 -9.14
N THR A 632 -11.33 -1.08 -10.25
CA THR A 632 -11.60 -1.89 -11.45
C THR A 632 -10.84 -3.21 -11.46
N GLY A 633 -9.99 -3.45 -10.45
CA GLY A 633 -9.28 -4.71 -10.25
C GLY A 633 -7.97 -4.83 -11.01
N GLY A 634 -7.76 -4.09 -12.10
CA GLY A 634 -6.55 -4.13 -12.94
C GLY A 634 -6.90 -4.19 -14.44
N PRO A 635 -5.98 -3.87 -15.36
CA PRO A 635 -6.28 -3.79 -16.79
C PRO A 635 -6.80 -5.10 -17.41
N MET A 636 -6.18 -6.24 -17.09
CA MET A 636 -6.58 -7.54 -17.63
C MET A 636 -7.92 -8.00 -17.05
N HIS A 637 -8.12 -7.78 -15.74
CA HIS A 637 -9.38 -8.09 -15.07
C HIS A 637 -10.55 -7.22 -15.57
N TYR A 638 -10.31 -5.92 -15.74
CA TYR A 638 -11.31 -4.96 -16.22
C TYR A 638 -11.89 -5.40 -17.57
N GLN A 639 -11.05 -5.81 -18.52
CA GLN A 639 -11.52 -6.30 -19.82
C GLN A 639 -12.35 -7.59 -19.71
N GLY A 640 -11.93 -8.53 -18.86
CA GLY A 640 -12.68 -9.77 -18.62
C GLY A 640 -14.04 -9.52 -17.97
N SER A 641 -14.16 -8.48 -17.14
CA SER A 641 -15.41 -8.11 -16.47
C SER A 641 -16.44 -7.42 -17.37
N GLU A 642 -16.01 -6.83 -18.49
CA GLU A 642 -16.92 -6.19 -19.45
C GLU A 642 -17.52 -7.16 -20.47
N GLY A 643 -16.90 -8.33 -20.72
CA GLY A 643 -17.35 -9.30 -21.73
C GLY A 643 -17.46 -8.73 -23.16
N PRO A 644 -17.50 -9.58 -24.20
CA PRO A 644 -17.89 -9.10 -25.53
C PRO A 644 -19.36 -8.66 -25.47
N ALA A 645 -19.67 -7.47 -25.99
CA ALA A 645 -21.06 -7.08 -26.21
C ALA A 645 -21.80 -8.24 -26.91
N PRO A 646 -22.99 -8.64 -26.47
CA PRO A 646 -23.70 -9.76 -27.08
C PRO A 646 -23.85 -9.46 -28.58
N ALA A 647 -23.22 -10.30 -29.40
CA ALA A 647 -23.38 -10.28 -30.84
C ALA A 647 -24.82 -10.68 -31.15
N GLY A 648 -25.67 -9.69 -31.41
CA GLY A 648 -27.03 -9.92 -31.88
C GLY A 648 -28.08 -9.07 -31.18
N MET A 649 -28.08 -7.75 -31.43
CA MET A 649 -29.30 -6.97 -31.59
C MET A 649 -29.02 -5.78 -32.53
N ALA A 650 -28.55 -6.10 -33.73
CA ALA A 650 -28.70 -5.21 -34.88
C ALA A 650 -29.88 -5.74 -35.71
N GLY A 651 -30.95 -4.94 -35.81
CA GLY A 651 -31.99 -5.11 -36.80
C GLY A 651 -33.31 -5.68 -36.31
N SER A 652 -34.20 -4.81 -35.86
CA SER A 652 -35.59 -4.83 -36.34
C SER A 652 -36.15 -3.42 -36.26
N ALA A 653 -36.04 -2.71 -37.36
CA ALA A 653 -37.01 -1.68 -37.70
C ALA A 653 -38.38 -2.34 -37.91
N VAL A 654 -39.43 -1.52 -37.81
CA VAL A 654 -40.79 -1.66 -38.37
C VAL A 654 -41.90 -1.69 -37.29
N GLN A 655 -42.69 -0.62 -37.38
CA GLN A 655 -43.99 -0.27 -36.77
C GLN A 655 -43.99 0.35 -35.37
#